data_AF-A0A8B6BJS4-F1
#
_entry.id   AF-A0A8B6BJS4-F1
#
_cell.length_a   1.000
_cell.length_b   1.000
_cell.length_c   1.000
_cell.angle_alpha   90.00
_cell.angle_beta   90.00
_cell.angle_gamma   90.00
#
_symmetry.space_group_name_H-M   'P 1'
#
loop_
_entity.id
_entity.type
_entity.pdbx_description
1 polymer ?
#
loop_
_entity_poly.entity_id
_entity_poly.type
_entity_poly.pdbx_seq_one_letter_code
_entity_poly.pdbx_strand_id
1 'polypeptide(L)'
;MYFPVGWPKYLKETQHDSPPLQYIISSCDRMLFAILCEDTISIWYCKPPVQIVNYTQSQRDLDKFGAYTLAEWKPDSSMIAVMTSKHHVIFFKVDLDISVPNHHCLYVQQEGKLYNTKKDLNGIPDSDSVPAIKIGPCSQLDLEASITCCLCVREDLVIATSDGHLNRIKWNGTKSEKNSLFIRDFPVSMDFQNTKAAKLTESDGYVVHMEYSPIIGGYIMVLSSGRAMFVIPPSTKADNGVAQGVWVKDLKDTVCLAVNHRYRLMAFGCKSGAGVVYVINEVEGTLEVSYKLSVSSKDYPDAAQTAGSVHCMKWTPDGTALALCWQNGGYSLWSVFGSLLVCSLAGEYSFPYDSVHLFPPPVKAMEWGLEGYQLWMVCGDQKEAHQTDYNDNTQCSHAMQLHFVKSALTVNPCSANHEHVFLQGEDKIYLNMGDSSQKPSHLESHVSVGNKLWQMIPISHSYLASNWPIRYAAVDKTGQCVAVAGKTGLAHYTCSNRKWKLFGNETQERDLVVSGGMSWWKDFICVACYNIVGQRDEIRCYPRGCKLDNTFSMSVKVPSQILLLNIFRDILIVFCIDSHIMLFNLERKNTQSNPALDINKRQEVSLNNYVPHPVCVTGLALSSLKTEYGAKNQHIAKEAESLLLNVAGKLLMFPRDNTGPQIKENNLPKNKPLPFCPPAMVATNVENMWTSSRVNVEKAQLMEALWLSCGAQGMKGCEYPSAMILVGGFSDSNVVRKAIKGAFPAIKTVVSPVGAVLSVLKGSVVFGHEPTIVTGRVCCKTIGVALHRPYNPAIHVQEKTFKLGGKIRVDDCFEKMFTVNEVVHLGQMKTIEVHDLLTDSQVQSRRKQPKSIEVYATQSDDPKYITDPGCVLLGRITVNPPGGNWPEVVEGYIEMKPGGTEITVRYRDKQTGLITEGQIDFI
;
A
#
# COMPACT_ATOMS: atom_id res chain seq x y z
N MET A 1 -4.68 -4.22 -0.07
CA MET A 1 -4.80 -3.09 0.87
C MET A 1 -6.07 -3.22 1.71
N TYR A 2 -7.24 -3.32 1.08
CA TYR A 2 -8.52 -3.60 1.73
C TYR A 2 -9.09 -4.91 1.18
N PHE A 3 -9.75 -5.69 2.04
CA PHE A 3 -10.36 -6.97 1.68
C PHE A 3 -11.73 -7.07 2.35
N PRO A 4 -12.82 -7.24 1.59
CA PRO A 4 -14.13 -7.46 2.17
C PRO A 4 -14.14 -8.82 2.88
N VAL A 5 -14.82 -8.88 4.03
CA VAL A 5 -14.91 -10.09 4.85
C VAL A 5 -16.35 -10.35 5.29
N GLY A 6 -16.73 -11.62 5.25
CA GLY A 6 -18.09 -12.06 5.58
C GLY A 6 -19.12 -11.65 4.53
N TRP A 7 -20.37 -11.95 4.83
CA TRP A 7 -21.51 -11.57 4.00
C TRP A 7 -21.93 -10.12 4.28
N PRO A 8 -22.49 -9.41 3.28
CA PRO A 8 -23.15 -8.13 3.51
C PRO A 8 -24.26 -8.30 4.56
N LYS A 9 -24.35 -7.36 5.50
CA LYS A 9 -25.40 -7.32 6.50
C LYS A 9 -26.49 -6.35 6.07
N TYR A 10 -27.72 -6.82 5.99
CA TYR A 10 -28.90 -5.96 5.87
C TYR A 10 -29.39 -5.59 7.25
N LEU A 11 -29.55 -4.30 7.51
CA LEU A 11 -30.00 -3.80 8.80
C LEU A 11 -31.52 -3.82 8.86
N LYS A 12 -32.06 -4.24 10.00
CA LYS A 12 -33.50 -4.33 10.19
C LYS A 12 -34.08 -2.94 10.42
N GLU A 13 -34.96 -2.52 9.53
CA GLU A 13 -35.72 -1.27 9.64
C GLU A 13 -36.90 -1.46 10.62
N THR A 14 -37.19 -0.43 11.41
CA THR A 14 -38.22 -0.51 12.45
C THR A 14 -39.66 -0.36 11.94
N GLN A 15 -39.86 0.10 10.70
CA GLN A 15 -41.19 0.37 10.15
C GLN A 15 -41.36 -0.39 8.84
N HIS A 16 -42.43 -1.20 8.74
CA HIS A 16 -42.72 -2.03 7.57
C HIS A 16 -43.38 -1.24 6.41
N ASP A 17 -43.79 0.02 6.65
CA ASP A 17 -44.48 0.91 5.68
C ASP A 17 -43.78 2.28 5.53
N SER A 18 -42.50 2.39 5.86
CA SER A 18 -41.77 3.66 5.72
C SER A 18 -41.40 3.95 4.27
N PRO A 19 -41.36 5.23 3.85
CA PRO A 19 -40.86 5.60 2.53
C PRO A 19 -39.44 5.09 2.30
N PRO A 20 -39.04 4.84 1.03
CA PRO A 20 -37.73 4.31 0.74
C PRO A 20 -36.62 5.24 1.25
N LEU A 21 -35.61 4.64 1.87
CA LEU A 21 -34.32 5.23 2.20
C LEU A 21 -33.71 5.87 0.94
N GLN A 22 -33.16 7.07 1.12
CA GLN A 22 -32.59 7.89 0.04
C GLN A 22 -31.13 8.24 0.26
N TYR A 23 -30.75 8.58 1.49
CA TYR A 23 -29.44 9.17 1.77
C TYR A 23 -28.87 8.68 3.11
N ILE A 24 -27.55 8.66 3.21
CA ILE A 24 -26.81 8.33 4.44
C ILE A 24 -25.63 9.28 4.61
N ILE A 25 -25.40 9.73 5.83
CA ILE A 25 -24.22 10.51 6.20
C ILE A 25 -23.81 10.27 7.65
N SER A 26 -22.51 10.23 7.91
CA SER A 26 -21.95 10.01 9.24
C SER A 26 -21.61 11.32 9.95
N SER A 27 -21.65 11.28 11.28
CA SER A 27 -21.00 12.28 12.14
C SER A 27 -19.48 12.33 11.87
N CYS A 28 -18.82 13.40 12.31
CA CYS A 28 -17.38 13.59 12.10
C CYS A 28 -16.53 12.46 12.72
N ASP A 29 -16.94 11.97 13.89
CA ASP A 29 -16.32 10.83 14.59
C ASP A 29 -16.79 9.46 14.06
N ARG A 30 -17.72 9.43 13.09
CA ARG A 30 -18.27 8.23 12.45
C ARG A 30 -18.87 7.22 13.43
N MET A 31 -19.29 7.67 14.61
CA MET A 31 -20.00 6.85 15.59
C MET A 31 -21.52 6.87 15.36
N LEU A 32 -22.04 7.95 14.77
CA LEU A 32 -23.45 8.13 14.45
C LEU A 32 -23.65 8.25 12.94
N PHE A 33 -24.73 7.64 12.44
CA PHE A 33 -25.13 7.71 11.04
C PHE A 33 -26.56 8.24 10.96
N ALA A 34 -26.77 9.31 10.20
CA ALA A 34 -28.09 9.78 9.84
C ALA A 34 -28.51 9.10 8.53
N ILE A 35 -29.68 8.46 8.52
CA ILE A 35 -30.30 7.89 7.33
C ILE A 35 -31.63 8.61 7.09
N LEU A 36 -31.82 9.08 5.86
CA LEU A 36 -32.99 9.84 5.44
C LEU A 36 -33.93 9.01 4.57
N CYS A 37 -35.22 9.11 4.87
CA CYS A 37 -36.34 8.86 3.95
C CYS A 37 -36.87 10.20 3.43
N GLU A 38 -37.95 10.18 2.64
CA GLU A 38 -38.61 11.40 2.16
C GLU A 38 -39.16 12.28 3.30
N ASP A 39 -39.63 11.70 4.40
CA ASP A 39 -40.28 12.42 5.51
C ASP A 39 -39.61 12.18 6.87
N THR A 40 -38.61 11.31 6.92
CA THR A 40 -38.07 10.76 8.16
C THR A 40 -36.56 10.87 8.22
N ILE A 41 -36.03 11.24 9.39
CA ILE A 41 -34.61 11.17 9.72
C ILE A 41 -34.41 10.20 10.89
N SER A 42 -33.57 9.20 10.67
CA SER A 42 -33.19 8.22 11.69
C SER A 42 -31.70 8.35 12.02
N ILE A 43 -31.35 8.29 13.31
CA ILE A 43 -29.95 8.23 13.75
C ILE A 43 -29.63 6.80 14.20
N TRP A 44 -28.54 6.27 13.68
CA TRP A 44 -28.02 4.93 13.95
C TRP A 44 -26.68 5.01 14.66
N TYR A 45 -26.42 4.05 15.55
CA TYR A 45 -25.12 3.85 16.17
C TYR A 45 -24.25 2.94 15.31
N CYS A 46 -22.92 3.11 15.34
CA CYS A 46 -22.02 2.27 14.56
C CYS A 46 -21.81 0.86 15.15
N LYS A 47 -21.75 0.74 16.50
CA LYS A 47 -21.43 -0.53 17.18
C LYS A 47 -22.16 -0.66 18.53
N PRO A 48 -23.20 -1.52 18.64
CA PRO A 48 -23.79 -2.29 17.56
C PRO A 48 -24.52 -1.39 16.53
N PRO A 49 -24.70 -1.84 15.27
CA PRO A 49 -25.44 -1.12 14.26
C PRO A 49 -26.94 -1.13 14.57
N VAL A 50 -27.41 -0.17 15.37
CA VAL A 50 -28.80 -0.07 15.83
C VAL A 50 -29.34 1.34 15.66
N GLN A 51 -30.63 1.45 15.32
CA GLN A 51 -31.33 2.72 15.28
C GLN A 51 -31.58 3.24 16.70
N ILE A 52 -31.12 4.45 16.99
CA ILE A 52 -31.20 5.11 18.30
C ILE A 52 -32.47 5.96 18.41
N VAL A 53 -32.74 6.77 17.39
CA VAL A 53 -33.87 7.71 17.38
C VAL A 53 -34.41 7.87 15.98
N ASN A 54 -35.71 8.13 15.88
CA ASN A 54 -36.43 8.41 14.64
C ASN A 54 -37.25 9.69 14.80
N TYR A 55 -37.16 10.59 13.82
CA TYR A 55 -38.03 11.75 13.72
C TYR A 55 -38.74 11.74 12.36
N THR A 56 -40.07 11.67 12.40
CA THR A 56 -40.93 11.73 11.22
C THR A 56 -41.63 13.07 11.17
N GLN A 57 -41.55 13.72 10.02
CA GLN A 57 -42.17 15.00 9.76
C GLN A 57 -43.70 14.85 9.68
N SER A 58 -44.44 15.87 10.11
CA SER A 58 -45.90 15.86 9.94
C SER A 58 -46.27 16.04 8.46
N GLN A 59 -47.40 15.49 8.01
CA GLN A 59 -47.87 15.70 6.62
C GLN A 59 -47.96 17.19 6.25
N ARG A 60 -48.37 18.04 7.21
CA ARG A 60 -48.43 19.50 7.03
C ARG A 60 -47.05 20.10 6.74
N ASP A 61 -46.03 19.63 7.45
CA ASP A 61 -44.66 20.11 7.27
C ASP A 61 -44.05 19.53 5.99
N LEU A 62 -44.38 18.29 5.61
CA LEU A 62 -43.99 17.71 4.32
C LEU A 62 -44.61 18.49 3.15
N ASP A 63 -45.88 18.88 3.24
CA ASP A 63 -46.55 19.71 2.24
C ASP A 63 -45.93 21.12 2.16
N LYS A 64 -45.45 21.66 3.29
CA LYS A 64 -44.84 22.99 3.35
C LYS A 64 -43.39 22.98 2.85
N PHE A 65 -42.55 22.11 3.39
CA PHE A 65 -41.10 22.11 3.20
C PHE A 65 -40.65 21.13 2.11
N GLY A 66 -41.47 20.15 1.73
CA GLY A 66 -41.12 19.09 0.79
C GLY A 66 -40.26 17.98 1.41
N ALA A 67 -40.05 16.91 0.63
CA ALA A 67 -39.28 15.75 1.04
C ALA A 67 -37.81 16.07 1.35
N TYR A 68 -37.21 15.35 2.30
CA TYR A 68 -35.78 15.39 2.60
C TYR A 68 -34.96 14.78 1.47
N THR A 69 -33.82 15.41 1.16
CA THR A 69 -32.99 15.03 0.00
C THR A 69 -31.53 14.80 0.35
N LEU A 70 -30.94 15.68 1.15
CA LEU A 70 -29.53 15.63 1.57
C LEU A 70 -29.45 16.01 3.05
N ALA A 71 -28.35 15.65 3.70
CA ALA A 71 -28.01 16.16 5.02
C ALA A 71 -26.51 16.40 5.18
N GLU A 72 -26.15 17.33 6.07
CA GLU A 72 -24.79 17.58 6.53
C GLU A 72 -24.74 17.62 8.06
N TRP A 73 -23.70 17.02 8.64
CA TRP A 73 -23.46 17.08 10.09
C TRP A 73 -22.64 18.31 10.45
N LYS A 74 -22.94 18.90 11.60
CA LYS A 74 -22.04 19.87 12.21
C LYS A 74 -20.76 19.15 12.66
N PRO A 75 -19.56 19.75 12.53
CA PRO A 75 -18.31 19.04 12.85
C PRO A 75 -18.21 18.53 14.29
N ASP A 76 -18.92 19.16 15.23
CA ASP A 76 -19.00 18.75 16.64
C ASP A 76 -20.13 17.76 16.93
N SER A 77 -20.82 17.26 15.90
CA SER A 77 -21.94 16.31 15.97
C SER A 77 -23.19 16.80 16.73
N SER A 78 -23.27 18.09 17.08
CA SER A 78 -24.40 18.63 17.87
C SER A 78 -25.64 18.98 17.04
N MET A 79 -25.52 19.05 15.72
CA MET A 79 -26.61 19.44 14.82
C MET A 79 -26.50 18.73 13.46
N ILE A 80 -27.64 18.61 12.78
CA ILE A 80 -27.76 18.12 11.40
C ILE A 80 -28.56 19.16 10.60
N ALA A 81 -28.05 19.56 9.44
CA ALA A 81 -28.78 20.38 8.49
C ALA A 81 -29.35 19.47 7.41
N VAL A 82 -30.68 19.49 7.22
CA VAL A 82 -31.39 18.67 6.25
C VAL A 82 -31.94 19.57 5.15
N MET A 83 -31.60 19.26 3.91
CA MET A 83 -32.03 20.00 2.73
C MET A 83 -33.28 19.35 2.12
N THR A 84 -34.25 20.16 1.70
CA THR A 84 -35.54 19.68 1.22
C THR A 84 -35.76 19.96 -0.28
N SER A 85 -36.70 19.23 -0.88
CA SER A 85 -37.09 19.38 -2.29
C SER A 85 -37.76 20.72 -2.62
N LYS A 86 -38.36 21.41 -1.65
CA LYS A 86 -38.90 22.77 -1.81
C LYS A 86 -37.96 23.81 -1.21
N HIS A 87 -36.66 23.79 -1.55
CA HIS A 87 -35.69 24.87 -1.29
C HIS A 87 -35.51 25.31 0.19
N HIS A 88 -35.90 24.48 1.17
CA HIS A 88 -35.69 24.76 2.58
C HIS A 88 -34.49 23.99 3.15
N VAL A 89 -33.92 24.57 4.21
CA VAL A 89 -32.94 23.92 5.09
C VAL A 89 -33.52 23.86 6.48
N ILE A 90 -33.63 22.67 7.05
CA ILE A 90 -34.12 22.43 8.40
C ILE A 90 -32.96 21.99 9.28
N PHE A 91 -32.73 22.71 10.38
CA PHE A 91 -31.68 22.41 11.33
C PHE A 91 -32.25 21.59 12.48
N PHE A 92 -31.70 20.40 12.67
CA PHE A 92 -32.02 19.51 13.77
C PHE A 92 -30.93 19.58 14.83
N LYS A 93 -31.34 19.76 16.09
CA LYS A 93 -30.44 19.65 17.22
C LYS A 93 -30.36 18.19 17.67
N VAL A 94 -29.16 17.73 17.96
CA VAL A 94 -28.87 16.37 18.43
C VAL A 94 -28.33 16.48 19.86
N ASP A 95 -29.15 16.07 20.83
CA ASP A 95 -28.81 16.14 22.25
C ASP A 95 -28.85 14.75 22.89
N LEU A 96 -28.08 14.56 23.96
CA LEU A 96 -28.24 13.39 24.82
C LEU A 96 -29.60 13.45 25.52
N ASP A 97 -30.36 12.35 25.49
CA ASP A 97 -31.63 12.28 26.19
C ASP A 97 -31.43 11.98 27.67
N ILE A 98 -31.32 13.06 28.45
CA ILE A 98 -31.14 12.98 29.90
C ILE A 98 -32.37 12.42 30.64
N SER A 99 -33.51 12.28 29.97
CA SER A 99 -34.73 11.73 30.59
C SER A 99 -34.71 10.20 30.66
N VAL A 100 -33.85 9.54 29.88
CA VAL A 100 -33.77 8.08 29.86
C VAL A 100 -33.09 7.54 31.12
N PRO A 101 -33.78 6.67 31.90
CA PRO A 101 -33.18 6.01 33.06
C PRO A 101 -32.04 5.06 32.63
N ASN A 102 -31.11 4.73 33.54
CA ASN A 102 -29.84 4.02 33.27
C ASN A 102 -28.76 4.88 32.61
N HIS A 103 -28.45 6.03 33.20
CA HIS A 103 -27.33 6.89 32.77
C HIS A 103 -27.45 7.32 31.30
N HIS A 104 -28.68 7.55 30.83
CA HIS A 104 -28.95 8.07 29.49
C HIS A 104 -28.52 7.12 28.36
N CYS A 105 -28.66 5.80 28.57
CA CYS A 105 -28.27 4.76 27.62
C CYS A 105 -29.47 3.86 27.28
N LEU A 106 -29.67 3.55 25.99
CA LEU A 106 -30.74 2.67 25.51
C LEU A 106 -30.38 1.20 25.63
N TYR A 107 -29.13 0.87 25.33
CA TYR A 107 -28.61 -0.49 25.40
C TYR A 107 -27.39 -0.49 26.31
N VAL A 108 -27.36 -1.43 27.25
CA VAL A 108 -26.21 -1.73 28.09
C VAL A 108 -25.87 -3.18 27.88
N GLN A 109 -24.67 -3.45 27.38
CA GLN A 109 -24.21 -4.83 27.24
C GLN A 109 -24.01 -5.45 28.62
N GLN A 110 -24.73 -6.53 28.92
CA GLN A 110 -24.55 -7.28 30.16
C GLN A 110 -23.55 -8.42 29.93
N GLU A 111 -22.37 -8.33 30.54
CA GLU A 111 -21.45 -9.47 30.58
C GLU A 111 -22.00 -10.55 31.53
N GLY A 112 -22.03 -11.80 31.07
CA GLY A 112 -22.43 -12.93 31.90
C GLY A 112 -21.50 -13.09 33.10
N LYS A 113 -21.97 -12.68 34.29
CA LYS A 113 -21.43 -12.90 35.65
C LYS A 113 -19.94 -13.23 35.73
N LEU A 114 -19.09 -12.21 36.01
CA LEU A 114 -17.91 -12.38 36.88
C LEU A 114 -17.23 -11.10 37.43
N TYR A 115 -17.63 -9.88 37.07
CA TYR A 115 -17.04 -8.67 37.69
C TYR A 115 -18.09 -7.61 38.02
N ASN A 116 -18.03 -7.06 39.24
CA ASN A 116 -18.81 -5.88 39.63
C ASN A 116 -18.34 -4.70 38.78
N THR A 117 -19.21 -4.17 37.92
CA THR A 117 -19.01 -2.91 37.20
C THR A 117 -18.78 -1.80 38.23
N LYS A 118 -17.55 -1.28 38.31
CA LYS A 118 -17.27 -0.07 39.10
C LYS A 118 -17.80 1.13 38.33
N LYS A 119 -18.55 1.97 39.03
CA LYS A 119 -19.13 3.21 38.52
C LYS A 119 -18.04 4.27 38.36
N ASP A 120 -18.04 4.98 37.24
CA ASP A 120 -17.21 6.17 37.05
C ASP A 120 -17.81 7.39 37.77
N LEU A 121 -16.97 8.37 38.13
CA LEU A 121 -17.33 9.57 38.93
C LEU A 121 -18.44 10.45 38.32
N ASN A 122 -18.72 10.29 37.02
CA ASN A 122 -19.75 11.04 36.29
C ASN A 122 -21.04 10.24 36.05
N GLY A 123 -21.14 9.02 36.58
CA GLY A 123 -22.34 8.19 36.41
C GLY A 123 -22.62 7.85 34.95
N ILE A 124 -21.61 7.55 34.13
CA ILE A 124 -21.78 6.96 32.79
C ILE A 124 -21.09 5.59 32.84
N PRO A 125 -21.77 4.47 32.54
CA PRO A 125 -21.14 3.16 32.46
C PRO A 125 -20.20 3.11 31.25
N ASP A 126 -18.98 2.62 31.47
CA ASP A 126 -17.91 2.43 30.48
C ASP A 126 -18.41 1.89 29.15
N SER A 127 -18.00 2.59 28.07
CA SER A 127 -17.69 2.19 26.68
C SER A 127 -18.50 1.14 25.87
N ASP A 128 -19.42 0.39 26.47
CA ASP A 128 -20.30 -0.60 25.83
C ASP A 128 -21.79 -0.23 25.96
N SER A 129 -22.06 1.07 26.10
CA SER A 129 -23.42 1.60 26.16
C SER A 129 -23.76 2.41 24.91
N VAL A 130 -24.97 2.20 24.39
CA VAL A 130 -25.51 3.00 23.28
C VAL A 130 -26.24 4.20 23.89
N PRO A 131 -25.79 5.44 23.65
CA PRO A 131 -26.40 6.62 24.26
C PRO A 131 -27.83 6.82 23.75
N ALA A 132 -28.71 7.26 24.63
CA ALA A 132 -30.01 7.77 24.24
C ALA A 132 -29.86 9.16 23.64
N ILE A 133 -30.41 9.36 22.46
CA ILE A 133 -30.33 10.63 21.72
C ILE A 133 -31.75 11.15 21.51
N LYS A 134 -31.92 12.46 21.72
CA LYS A 134 -33.10 13.21 21.33
C LYS A 134 -32.75 14.10 20.15
N ILE A 135 -33.61 14.09 19.14
CA ILE A 135 -33.52 14.96 17.98
C ILE A 135 -34.78 15.81 17.86
N GLY A 136 -34.63 17.06 17.42
CA GLY A 136 -35.77 17.92 17.08
C GLY A 136 -35.37 19.14 16.24
N PRO A 137 -36.28 19.66 15.41
CA PRO A 137 -36.02 20.86 14.62
C PRO A 137 -35.86 22.08 15.53
N CYS A 138 -34.86 22.91 15.23
CA CYS A 138 -34.54 24.09 16.04
C CYS A 138 -34.59 25.40 15.24
N SER A 139 -34.26 25.37 13.95
CA SER A 139 -34.41 26.51 13.05
C SER A 139 -34.63 26.03 11.62
N GLN A 140 -35.10 26.94 10.76
CA GLN A 140 -35.30 26.70 9.35
C GLN A 140 -34.88 27.93 8.55
N LEU A 141 -34.43 27.71 7.31
CA LEU A 141 -34.08 28.75 6.37
C LEU A 141 -34.73 28.43 5.01
N ASP A 142 -35.35 29.43 4.40
CA ASP A 142 -35.87 29.36 3.04
C ASP A 142 -34.85 30.00 2.08
N LEU A 143 -34.63 29.37 0.93
CA LEU A 143 -33.75 29.86 -0.13
C LEU A 143 -34.57 30.16 -1.39
N GLU A 144 -34.10 31.10 -2.19
CA GLU A 144 -34.83 31.61 -3.36
C GLU A 144 -34.90 30.61 -4.53
N ALA A 145 -34.01 29.61 -4.54
CA ALA A 145 -33.88 28.62 -5.61
C ALA A 145 -33.62 27.22 -5.06
N SER A 146 -33.87 26.19 -5.88
CA SER A 146 -33.72 24.79 -5.50
C SER A 146 -32.29 24.46 -5.09
N ILE A 147 -32.16 23.73 -3.98
CA ILE A 147 -30.86 23.29 -3.45
C ILE A 147 -30.32 22.15 -4.31
N THR A 148 -29.04 22.23 -4.65
CA THR A 148 -28.38 21.28 -5.56
C THR A 148 -27.23 20.54 -4.89
N CYS A 149 -26.51 21.19 -3.99
CA CYS A 149 -25.44 20.59 -3.20
C CYS A 149 -25.26 21.35 -1.89
N CYS A 150 -24.78 20.67 -0.85
CA CYS A 150 -24.45 21.24 0.44
C CYS A 150 -23.10 20.71 0.90
N LEU A 151 -22.33 21.55 1.59
CA LEU A 151 -21.02 21.20 2.11
C LEU A 151 -20.77 21.94 3.43
N CYS A 152 -20.33 21.21 4.46
CA CYS A 152 -19.80 21.83 5.66
C CYS A 152 -18.34 22.26 5.47
N VAL A 153 -18.05 23.55 5.63
CA VAL A 153 -16.70 24.12 5.56
C VAL A 153 -16.37 24.83 6.87
N ARG A 154 -15.55 24.18 7.70
CA ARG A 154 -15.28 24.60 9.08
C ARG A 154 -16.60 24.66 9.86
N GLU A 155 -16.96 25.81 10.44
CA GLU A 155 -18.18 26.02 11.23
C GLU A 155 -19.34 26.63 10.41
N ASP A 156 -19.24 26.67 9.08
CA ASP A 156 -20.29 27.21 8.21
C ASP A 156 -20.72 26.17 7.17
N LEU A 157 -21.96 26.28 6.70
CA LEU A 157 -22.48 25.56 5.55
C LEU A 157 -22.31 26.41 4.29
N VAL A 158 -21.95 25.77 3.19
CA VAL A 158 -22.02 26.36 1.85
C VAL A 158 -23.07 25.57 1.08
N ILE A 159 -24.12 26.25 0.62
CA ILE A 159 -25.24 25.64 -0.10
C ILE A 159 -25.31 26.20 -1.51
N ALA A 160 -25.17 25.32 -2.49
CA ALA A 160 -25.29 25.64 -3.89
C ALA A 160 -26.77 25.55 -4.34
N THR A 161 -27.22 26.55 -5.08
CA THR A 161 -28.58 26.62 -5.62
C THR A 161 -28.60 26.62 -7.16
N SER A 162 -29.73 26.23 -7.75
CA SER A 162 -29.89 26.04 -9.19
C SER A 162 -29.77 27.32 -10.03
N ASP A 163 -29.85 28.48 -9.39
CA ASP A 163 -29.60 29.80 -9.95
C ASP A 163 -28.10 30.16 -10.05
N GLY A 164 -27.20 29.35 -9.47
CA GLY A 164 -25.75 29.56 -9.49
C GLY A 164 -25.19 30.30 -8.27
N HIS A 165 -25.98 30.50 -7.21
CA HIS A 165 -25.48 31.06 -5.95
C HIS A 165 -24.85 29.97 -5.05
N LEU A 166 -23.78 30.36 -4.36
CA LEU A 166 -23.15 29.63 -3.27
C LEU A 166 -23.43 30.39 -1.97
N ASN A 167 -24.50 30.00 -1.30
CA ASN A 167 -25.01 30.64 -0.10
C ASN A 167 -24.22 30.19 1.12
N ARG A 168 -23.60 31.12 1.85
CA ARG A 168 -22.89 30.80 3.10
C ARG A 168 -23.82 30.97 4.29
N ILE A 169 -24.10 29.88 4.99
CA ILE A 169 -25.12 29.79 6.03
C ILE A 169 -24.50 29.30 7.32
N LYS A 170 -24.86 29.93 8.43
CA LYS A 170 -24.46 29.49 9.77
C LYS A 170 -25.42 28.43 10.29
N TRP A 171 -24.95 27.56 11.18
CA TRP A 171 -25.76 26.53 11.84
C TRP A 171 -26.94 27.05 12.68
N ASN A 172 -27.01 28.35 12.96
CA ASN A 172 -28.17 28.97 13.59
C ASN A 172 -29.28 29.37 12.57
N GLY A 173 -29.12 29.07 11.29
CA GLY A 173 -30.06 29.41 10.22
C GLY A 173 -29.89 30.82 9.64
N THR A 174 -28.79 31.52 9.93
CA THR A 174 -28.54 32.87 9.37
C THR A 174 -27.69 32.81 8.10
N LYS A 175 -28.16 33.46 7.03
CA LYS A 175 -27.44 33.62 5.76
C LYS A 175 -26.46 34.79 5.84
N SER A 176 -25.23 34.59 5.38
CA SER A 176 -24.20 35.63 5.29
C SER A 176 -24.13 36.18 3.87
N GLU A 177 -24.78 37.32 3.63
CA GLU A 177 -24.79 37.97 2.30
C GLU A 177 -23.39 38.36 1.83
N LYS A 178 -22.54 38.88 2.72
CA LYS A 178 -21.18 39.35 2.37
C LYS A 178 -20.23 38.25 1.88
N ASN A 179 -20.48 37.01 2.27
CA ASN A 179 -19.60 35.87 1.96
C ASN A 179 -20.25 34.87 0.98
N SER A 180 -21.48 35.15 0.53
CA SER A 180 -22.13 34.36 -0.51
C SER A 180 -21.53 34.72 -1.86
N LEU A 181 -21.29 33.72 -2.70
CA LEU A 181 -20.62 33.89 -3.99
C LEU A 181 -21.58 33.57 -5.12
N PHE A 182 -21.39 34.21 -6.27
CA PHE A 182 -22.11 33.87 -7.49
C PHE A 182 -21.12 33.27 -8.49
N ILE A 183 -21.37 32.04 -8.94
CA ILE A 183 -20.35 31.31 -9.71
C ILE A 183 -19.98 32.01 -11.01
N ARG A 184 -20.92 32.70 -11.67
CA ARG A 184 -20.63 33.39 -12.94
C ARG A 184 -19.71 34.59 -12.79
N ASP A 185 -19.47 35.07 -11.57
CA ASP A 185 -18.50 36.12 -11.31
C ASP A 185 -17.07 35.62 -11.20
N PHE A 186 -16.86 34.30 -11.16
CA PHE A 186 -15.52 33.74 -11.08
C PHE A 186 -14.80 33.92 -12.42
N PRO A 187 -13.65 34.63 -12.45
CA PRO A 187 -12.71 34.51 -13.56
C PRO A 187 -12.16 33.08 -13.58
N VAL A 188 -12.41 32.35 -14.68
CA VAL A 188 -11.92 30.97 -14.88
C VAL A 188 -10.88 30.91 -15.98
N SER A 189 -9.71 30.36 -15.67
CA SER A 189 -8.59 30.12 -16.60
C SER A 189 -8.37 28.63 -16.86
N MET A 190 -7.42 28.28 -17.75
CA MET A 190 -7.03 26.89 -18.03
C MET A 190 -5.86 26.40 -17.17
N ASP A 191 -5.21 27.30 -16.45
CA ASP A 191 -4.02 27.06 -15.64
C ASP A 191 -3.95 28.09 -14.49
N PHE A 192 -3.08 27.84 -13.51
CA PHE A 192 -2.92 28.67 -12.31
C PHE A 192 -2.10 29.96 -12.53
N GLN A 193 -1.40 30.10 -13.66
CA GLN A 193 -0.40 31.16 -13.87
C GLN A 193 -0.89 32.27 -14.82
N ASN A 194 -1.95 32.04 -15.59
CA ASN A 194 -2.29 32.83 -16.77
C ASN A 194 -3.37 33.89 -16.56
N THR A 195 -3.27 34.97 -17.33
CA THR A 195 -4.05 36.22 -17.23
C THR A 195 -5.32 36.24 -18.08
N LYS A 196 -5.54 35.26 -18.97
CA LYS A 196 -6.73 35.16 -19.83
C LYS A 196 -7.85 34.37 -19.15
N ALA A 197 -8.44 34.95 -18.11
CA ALA A 197 -9.61 34.38 -17.46
C ALA A 197 -10.92 34.84 -18.13
N ALA A 198 -11.86 33.92 -18.29
CA ALA A 198 -13.20 34.20 -18.80
C ALA A 198 -14.25 33.95 -17.70
N LYS A 199 -15.35 34.69 -17.71
CA LYS A 199 -16.50 34.41 -16.85
C LYS A 199 -17.26 33.19 -17.37
N LEU A 200 -17.96 32.49 -16.47
CA LEU A 200 -18.86 31.42 -16.87
C LEU A 200 -20.04 31.96 -17.69
N THR A 201 -20.52 31.13 -18.61
CA THR A 201 -21.69 31.39 -19.45
C THR A 201 -22.92 30.68 -18.91
N GLU A 202 -24.11 31.00 -19.44
CA GLU A 202 -25.33 30.32 -19.01
C GLU A 202 -25.33 28.83 -19.31
N SER A 203 -24.66 28.42 -20.39
CA SER A 203 -24.53 27.02 -20.79
C SER A 203 -23.73 26.18 -19.80
N ASP A 204 -22.98 26.82 -18.90
CA ASP A 204 -22.16 26.12 -17.91
C ASP A 204 -22.98 25.64 -16.72
N GLY A 205 -24.16 26.25 -16.52
CA GLY A 205 -25.16 25.85 -15.55
C GLY A 205 -24.84 26.24 -14.11
N TYR A 206 -25.11 25.32 -13.18
CA TYR A 206 -24.98 25.50 -11.71
C TYR A 206 -24.16 24.35 -11.12
N VAL A 207 -23.72 24.48 -9.86
CA VAL A 207 -22.93 23.44 -9.19
C VAL A 207 -23.84 22.27 -8.80
N VAL A 208 -23.49 21.05 -9.21
CA VAL A 208 -24.22 19.82 -8.83
C VAL A 208 -23.55 19.04 -7.71
N HIS A 209 -22.24 19.21 -7.55
CA HIS A 209 -21.47 18.60 -6.47
C HIS A 209 -20.25 19.48 -6.21
N MET A 210 -19.92 19.73 -4.94
CA MET A 210 -18.70 20.42 -4.52
C MET A 210 -18.10 19.77 -3.28
N GLU A 211 -16.77 19.78 -3.20
CA GLU A 211 -16.02 19.51 -1.96
C GLU A 211 -14.96 20.58 -1.75
N TYR A 212 -14.50 20.76 -0.51
CA TYR A 212 -13.46 21.71 -0.15
C TYR A 212 -12.28 20.98 0.46
N SER A 213 -11.07 21.32 0.04
CA SER A 213 -9.85 20.83 0.67
C SER A 213 -9.02 21.98 1.22
N PRO A 214 -8.82 22.04 2.56
CA PRO A 214 -7.87 22.97 3.16
C PRO A 214 -6.42 22.74 2.72
N ILE A 215 -6.04 21.47 2.45
CA ILE A 215 -4.67 21.08 2.11
C ILE A 215 -4.36 21.38 0.64
N ILE A 216 -5.31 21.15 -0.27
CA ILE A 216 -5.17 21.54 -1.68
C ILE A 216 -5.37 23.06 -1.83
N GLY A 217 -6.18 23.67 -0.97
CA GLY A 217 -6.36 25.12 -0.87
C GLY A 217 -7.55 25.67 -1.66
N GLY A 218 -8.56 24.87 -1.97
CA GLY A 218 -9.68 25.32 -2.79
C GLY A 218 -10.89 24.38 -2.80
N TYR A 219 -11.94 24.86 -3.48
CA TYR A 219 -13.14 24.10 -3.79
C TYR A 219 -12.95 23.34 -5.10
N ILE A 220 -13.43 22.12 -5.15
CA ILE A 220 -13.54 21.31 -6.36
C ILE A 220 -15.03 21.25 -6.68
N MET A 221 -15.44 21.72 -7.86
CA MET A 221 -16.84 21.84 -8.24
C MET A 221 -17.11 21.11 -9.56
N VAL A 222 -18.22 20.38 -9.61
CA VAL A 222 -18.82 19.82 -10.82
C VAL A 222 -20.05 20.62 -11.16
N LEU A 223 -20.18 21.01 -12.43
CA LEU A 223 -21.28 21.80 -12.95
C LEU A 223 -22.32 20.92 -13.65
N SER A 224 -23.56 21.41 -13.75
CA SER A 224 -24.66 20.70 -14.45
C SER A 224 -24.41 20.52 -15.95
N SER A 225 -23.51 21.31 -16.53
CA SER A 225 -22.98 21.10 -17.89
C SER A 225 -22.10 19.85 -18.05
N GLY A 226 -21.69 19.21 -16.95
CA GLY A 226 -20.76 18.08 -16.94
C GLY A 226 -19.28 18.47 -16.93
N ARG A 227 -18.97 19.76 -16.94
CA ARG A 227 -17.59 20.27 -16.74
C ARG A 227 -17.27 20.39 -15.25
N ALA A 228 -15.98 20.41 -14.92
CA ALA A 228 -15.51 20.61 -13.55
C ALA A 228 -14.47 21.74 -13.47
N MET A 229 -14.39 22.39 -12.33
CA MET A 229 -13.43 23.45 -12.06
C MET A 229 -12.89 23.37 -10.63
N PHE A 230 -11.65 23.82 -10.45
CA PHE A 230 -11.04 24.09 -9.16
C PHE A 230 -11.13 25.58 -8.86
N VAL A 231 -11.65 25.96 -7.70
CA VAL A 231 -11.86 27.36 -7.31
C VAL A 231 -11.03 27.70 -6.08
N ILE A 232 -10.12 28.65 -6.24
CA ILE A 232 -9.36 29.25 -5.15
C ILE A 232 -10.26 30.30 -4.49
N PRO A 233 -10.58 30.15 -3.19
CA PRO A 233 -11.38 31.13 -2.49
C PRO A 233 -10.65 32.49 -2.36
N PRO A 234 -11.38 33.58 -2.14
CA PRO A 234 -10.81 34.89 -1.82
C PRO A 234 -9.77 34.80 -0.69
N SER A 235 -8.56 35.32 -0.93
CA SER A 235 -7.56 35.45 0.14
C SER A 235 -8.01 36.51 1.14
N THR A 236 -7.91 36.22 2.44
CA THR A 236 -8.15 37.20 3.50
C THR A 236 -7.02 38.21 3.66
N LYS A 237 -5.86 37.99 3.02
CA LYS A 237 -4.62 38.79 3.19
C LYS A 237 -4.32 39.77 2.06
N ALA A 238 -5.06 39.74 0.95
CA ALA A 238 -4.87 40.64 -0.18
C ALA A 238 -6.16 41.43 -0.43
N ASP A 239 -6.04 42.76 -0.50
CA ASP A 239 -7.14 43.67 -0.81
C ASP A 239 -7.85 43.25 -2.11
N ASN A 240 -9.17 43.05 -2.03
CA ASN A 240 -10.10 42.80 -3.15
C ASN A 240 -9.98 41.47 -3.94
N GLY A 241 -9.65 40.36 -3.28
CA GLY A 241 -9.61 39.05 -3.96
C GLY A 241 -10.99 38.51 -4.37
N VAL A 242 -11.30 38.49 -5.67
CA VAL A 242 -12.39 37.66 -6.24
C VAL A 242 -11.94 36.20 -6.27
N ALA A 243 -12.85 35.25 -6.06
CA ALA A 243 -12.54 33.82 -6.20
C ALA A 243 -12.06 33.51 -7.64
N GLN A 244 -11.02 32.70 -7.79
CA GLN A 244 -10.45 32.37 -9.10
C GLN A 244 -10.65 30.91 -9.44
N GLY A 245 -11.17 30.64 -10.64
CA GLY A 245 -11.40 29.29 -11.14
C GLY A 245 -10.30 28.81 -12.08
N VAL A 246 -10.05 27.50 -12.10
CA VAL A 246 -9.24 26.81 -13.09
C VAL A 246 -10.04 25.63 -13.63
N TRP A 247 -10.19 25.54 -14.95
CA TRP A 247 -10.87 24.42 -15.59
C TRP A 247 -10.11 23.12 -15.40
N VAL A 248 -10.84 22.05 -15.09
CA VAL A 248 -10.31 20.69 -15.23
C VAL A 248 -10.37 20.32 -16.71
N LYS A 249 -9.21 20.14 -17.33
CA LYS A 249 -9.09 19.84 -18.77
C LYS A 249 -9.78 18.51 -19.11
N ASP A 250 -10.31 18.39 -20.32
CA ASP A 250 -10.84 17.15 -20.89
C ASP A 250 -11.96 16.42 -20.11
N LEU A 251 -12.68 17.14 -19.24
CA LEU A 251 -13.90 16.67 -18.58
C LEU A 251 -15.16 17.35 -19.15
N LYS A 252 -16.09 16.56 -19.67
CA LYS A 252 -17.37 17.05 -20.26
C LYS A 252 -18.60 16.29 -19.79
N ASP A 253 -18.43 15.14 -19.16
CA ASP A 253 -19.51 14.24 -18.74
C ASP A 253 -19.41 13.88 -17.25
N THR A 254 -18.84 14.75 -16.43
CA THR A 254 -18.68 14.52 -14.98
C THR A 254 -20.00 14.67 -14.24
N VAL A 255 -20.24 13.82 -13.24
CA VAL A 255 -21.49 13.77 -12.47
C VAL A 255 -21.27 13.83 -10.96
N CYS A 256 -20.18 13.27 -10.45
CA CYS A 256 -19.84 13.29 -9.04
C CYS A 256 -18.34 13.49 -8.85
N LEU A 257 -17.92 13.80 -7.62
CA LEU A 257 -16.53 14.00 -7.26
C LEU A 257 -16.23 13.38 -5.88
N ALA A 258 -14.94 13.16 -5.60
CA ALA A 258 -14.42 12.81 -4.29
C ALA A 258 -12.97 13.28 -4.16
N VAL A 259 -12.63 13.99 -3.09
CA VAL A 259 -11.30 14.57 -2.87
C VAL A 259 -10.51 13.76 -1.84
N ASN A 260 -9.26 13.44 -2.19
CA ASN A 260 -8.32 12.81 -1.27
C ASN A 260 -7.35 13.87 -0.75
N HIS A 261 -7.59 14.36 0.47
CA HIS A 261 -6.73 15.40 1.07
C HIS A 261 -5.31 14.89 1.36
N ARG A 262 -5.16 13.61 1.73
CA ARG A 262 -3.88 13.01 2.10
C ARG A 262 -2.93 12.91 0.90
N TYR A 263 -3.45 12.49 -0.24
CA TYR A 263 -2.70 12.34 -1.49
C TYR A 263 -2.86 13.51 -2.46
N ARG A 264 -3.64 14.54 -2.10
CA ARG A 264 -3.94 15.73 -2.92
C ARG A 264 -4.52 15.35 -4.29
N LEU A 265 -5.39 14.35 -4.32
CA LEU A 265 -6.02 13.85 -5.54
C LEU A 265 -7.47 14.32 -5.64
N MET A 266 -7.93 14.56 -6.86
CA MET A 266 -9.30 14.96 -7.19
C MET A 266 -9.90 13.92 -8.12
N ALA A 267 -10.81 13.10 -7.62
CA ALA A 267 -11.43 12.03 -8.40
C ALA A 267 -12.81 12.48 -8.90
N PHE A 268 -13.08 12.25 -10.18
CA PHE A 268 -14.32 12.65 -10.85
C PHE A 268 -14.97 11.42 -11.48
N GLY A 269 -16.24 11.17 -11.15
CA GLY A 269 -17.07 10.13 -11.76
C GLY A 269 -17.77 10.66 -13.00
N CYS A 270 -17.82 9.87 -14.07
CA CYS A 270 -18.31 10.29 -15.38
C CYS A 270 -19.55 9.48 -15.82
N LYS A 271 -20.35 10.05 -16.74
CA LYS A 271 -21.51 9.38 -17.36
C LYS A 271 -21.13 8.12 -18.13
N SER A 272 -19.89 8.05 -18.61
CA SER A 272 -19.30 6.85 -19.22
C SER A 272 -19.13 5.65 -18.28
N GLY A 273 -19.36 5.82 -16.97
CA GLY A 273 -19.13 4.76 -15.96
C GLY A 273 -17.67 4.65 -15.49
N ALA A 274 -16.78 5.48 -16.02
CA ALA A 274 -15.38 5.57 -15.58
C ALA A 274 -15.19 6.70 -14.56
N GLY A 275 -14.21 6.54 -13.68
CA GLY A 275 -13.63 7.62 -12.90
C GLY A 275 -12.35 8.16 -13.53
N VAL A 276 -12.05 9.44 -13.33
CA VAL A 276 -10.78 10.06 -13.73
C VAL A 276 -10.21 10.83 -12.55
N VAL A 277 -8.94 10.60 -12.24
CA VAL A 277 -8.27 11.22 -11.10
C VAL A 277 -7.25 12.23 -11.57
N TYR A 278 -7.34 13.45 -11.03
CA TYR A 278 -6.46 14.57 -11.32
C TYR A 278 -5.57 14.91 -10.13
N VAL A 279 -4.42 15.51 -10.43
CA VAL A 279 -3.48 16.08 -9.49
C VAL A 279 -3.05 17.48 -9.96
N ILE A 280 -2.64 18.33 -9.03
CA ILE A 280 -2.03 19.62 -9.37
C ILE A 280 -0.57 19.36 -9.76
N ASN A 281 -0.22 19.72 -10.99
CA ASN A 281 1.16 19.81 -11.42
C ASN A 281 1.73 21.16 -10.94
N GLU A 282 2.56 21.13 -9.91
CA GLU A 282 3.16 22.33 -9.31
C GLU A 282 4.18 23.02 -10.24
N VAL A 283 4.78 22.28 -11.17
CA VAL A 283 5.78 22.82 -12.11
C VAL A 283 5.10 23.58 -13.24
N GLU A 284 4.10 22.96 -13.85
CA GLU A 284 3.35 23.56 -14.95
C GLU A 284 2.25 24.52 -14.48
N GLY A 285 1.86 24.44 -13.20
CA GLY A 285 0.71 25.16 -12.69
C GLY A 285 -0.58 24.76 -13.41
N THR A 286 -0.79 23.47 -13.67
CA THR A 286 -2.01 22.97 -14.33
C THR A 286 -2.62 21.79 -13.57
N LEU A 287 -3.89 21.49 -13.89
CA LEU A 287 -4.53 20.24 -13.48
C LEU A 287 -4.27 19.19 -14.54
N GLU A 288 -3.66 18.08 -14.14
CA GLU A 288 -3.31 16.98 -15.04
C GLU A 288 -3.97 15.66 -14.60
N VAL A 289 -4.28 14.80 -15.58
CA VAL A 289 -4.77 13.45 -15.30
C VAL A 289 -3.64 12.61 -14.70
N SER A 290 -3.86 12.11 -13.49
CA SER A 290 -2.95 11.15 -12.86
C SER A 290 -3.19 9.73 -13.39
N TYR A 291 -4.43 9.24 -13.30
CA TYR A 291 -4.85 7.92 -13.78
C TYR A 291 -6.38 7.83 -13.94
N LYS A 292 -6.87 6.77 -14.59
CA LYS A 292 -8.29 6.47 -14.79
C LYS A 292 -8.72 5.25 -13.98
N LEU A 293 -9.96 5.28 -13.49
CA LEU A 293 -10.64 4.21 -12.77
C LEU A 293 -11.66 3.60 -13.71
N SER A 294 -11.24 2.61 -14.49
CA SER A 294 -12.10 1.96 -15.48
C SER A 294 -12.00 0.46 -15.33
N VAL A 295 -13.14 -0.20 -15.20
CA VAL A 295 -13.20 -1.66 -15.20
C VAL A 295 -12.79 -2.16 -16.59
N SER A 296 -11.89 -3.14 -16.62
CA SER A 296 -11.35 -3.72 -17.85
C SER A 296 -12.45 -4.45 -18.61
N SER A 297 -12.69 -4.06 -19.87
CA SER A 297 -13.65 -4.77 -20.73
C SER A 297 -13.21 -6.20 -21.08
N LYS A 298 -11.94 -6.55 -20.83
CA LYS A 298 -11.44 -7.92 -20.98
C LYS A 298 -11.93 -8.82 -19.84
N ASP A 299 -11.91 -8.29 -18.63
CA ASP A 299 -12.26 -9.03 -17.42
C ASP A 299 -13.77 -8.95 -17.15
N TYR A 300 -14.40 -7.86 -17.58
CA TYR A 300 -15.84 -7.60 -17.45
C TYR A 300 -16.41 -7.06 -18.77
N PRO A 301 -16.75 -7.93 -19.73
CA PRO A 301 -17.43 -7.55 -20.96
C PRO A 301 -18.72 -6.78 -20.64
N ASP A 302 -19.03 -5.76 -21.43
CA ASP A 302 -20.26 -4.95 -21.32
C ASP A 302 -20.46 -4.17 -20.00
N ALA A 303 -19.48 -4.19 -19.07
CA ALA A 303 -19.58 -3.53 -17.76
C ALA A 303 -19.99 -2.04 -17.86
N ALA A 304 -19.49 -1.31 -18.84
CA ALA A 304 -19.84 0.09 -19.04
C ALA A 304 -21.31 0.28 -19.46
N GLN A 305 -21.88 -0.65 -20.23
CA GLN A 305 -23.29 -0.61 -20.61
C GLN A 305 -24.19 -1.07 -19.47
N THR A 306 -23.79 -2.12 -18.75
CA THR A 306 -24.58 -2.70 -17.65
C THR A 306 -24.62 -1.78 -16.44
N ALA A 307 -23.46 -1.30 -15.99
CA ALA A 307 -23.36 -0.53 -14.75
C ALA A 307 -23.90 0.91 -14.90
N GLY A 308 -23.74 1.52 -16.08
CA GLY A 308 -24.19 2.87 -16.37
C GLY A 308 -23.26 3.95 -15.79
N SER A 309 -23.80 5.17 -15.61
CA SER A 309 -23.06 6.32 -15.07
C SER A 309 -22.48 6.01 -13.69
N VAL A 310 -21.30 6.55 -13.38
CA VAL A 310 -20.86 6.61 -11.97
C VAL A 310 -21.91 7.41 -11.19
N HIS A 311 -22.27 6.95 -9.99
CA HIS A 311 -23.31 7.61 -9.17
C HIS A 311 -22.73 8.26 -7.93
N CYS A 312 -21.90 7.53 -7.17
CA CYS A 312 -21.30 8.03 -5.94
C CYS A 312 -19.87 7.49 -5.77
N MET A 313 -19.01 8.30 -5.13
CA MET A 313 -17.61 8.00 -4.86
C MET A 313 -17.23 8.47 -3.46
N LYS A 314 -16.52 7.64 -2.69
CA LYS A 314 -16.06 7.97 -1.33
C LYS A 314 -14.69 7.38 -1.03
N TRP A 315 -13.73 8.23 -0.70
CA TRP A 315 -12.42 7.81 -0.19
C TRP A 315 -12.55 7.20 1.21
N THR A 316 -11.76 6.16 1.50
CA THR A 316 -11.63 5.64 2.87
C THR A 316 -11.11 6.74 3.81
N PRO A 317 -11.42 6.69 5.11
CA PRO A 317 -10.93 7.69 6.07
C PRO A 317 -9.41 7.85 6.11
N ASP A 318 -8.66 6.78 5.82
CA ASP A 318 -7.19 6.81 5.74
C ASP A 318 -6.64 7.27 4.37
N GLY A 319 -7.52 7.50 3.39
CA GLY A 319 -7.20 7.96 2.04
C GLY A 319 -6.49 6.93 1.16
N THR A 320 -6.45 5.65 1.53
CA THR A 320 -5.67 4.63 0.78
C THR A 320 -6.50 3.81 -0.21
N ALA A 321 -7.83 3.89 -0.15
CA ALA A 321 -8.74 3.28 -1.12
C ALA A 321 -9.96 4.16 -1.42
N LEU A 322 -10.61 3.91 -2.55
CA LEU A 322 -11.77 4.65 -3.05
C LEU A 322 -12.89 3.69 -3.44
N ALA A 323 -14.05 3.84 -2.81
CA ALA A 323 -15.27 3.17 -3.26
C ALA A 323 -15.94 3.98 -4.37
N LEU A 324 -16.44 3.28 -5.38
CA LEU A 324 -17.17 3.83 -6.52
C LEU A 324 -18.40 2.95 -6.78
N CYS A 325 -19.58 3.52 -6.92
CA CYS A 325 -20.79 2.80 -7.37
C CYS A 325 -21.33 3.36 -8.69
N TRP A 326 -22.12 2.53 -9.36
CA TRP A 326 -22.79 2.91 -10.60
C TRP A 326 -24.30 3.00 -10.44
N GLN A 327 -24.93 3.77 -11.32
CA GLN A 327 -26.34 4.11 -11.30
C GLN A 327 -27.26 2.88 -11.40
N ASN A 328 -26.89 1.88 -12.21
CA ASN A 328 -27.74 0.70 -12.43
C ASN A 328 -27.47 -0.44 -11.44
N GLY A 329 -26.43 -0.35 -10.61
CA GLY A 329 -26.05 -1.45 -9.73
C GLY A 329 -24.55 -1.67 -9.61
N GLY A 330 -24.16 -2.14 -8.43
CA GLY A 330 -22.79 -2.56 -8.14
C GLY A 330 -21.83 -1.46 -7.73
N TYR A 331 -20.70 -1.92 -7.22
CA TYR A 331 -19.62 -1.09 -6.71
C TYR A 331 -18.25 -1.70 -7.04
N SER A 332 -17.24 -0.86 -6.94
CA SER A 332 -15.83 -1.22 -7.02
C SER A 332 -15.04 -0.51 -5.95
N LEU A 333 -13.95 -1.15 -5.52
CA LEU A 333 -12.97 -0.57 -4.62
C LEU A 333 -11.64 -0.48 -5.33
N TRP A 334 -11.02 0.69 -5.29
CA TRP A 334 -9.76 0.97 -5.96
C TRP A 334 -8.72 1.40 -4.94
N SER A 335 -7.45 1.05 -5.18
CA SER A 335 -6.35 1.63 -4.42
C SER A 335 -6.15 3.10 -4.76
N VAL A 336 -5.40 3.80 -3.91
CA VAL A 336 -5.11 5.23 -4.10
C VAL A 336 -4.40 5.58 -5.41
N PHE A 337 -3.75 4.64 -6.09
CA PHE A 337 -3.21 4.86 -7.45
C PHE A 337 -3.81 3.92 -8.50
N GLY A 338 -5.07 3.53 -8.31
CA GLY A 338 -5.93 3.01 -9.37
C GLY A 338 -5.91 1.50 -9.59
N SER A 339 -5.31 0.70 -8.69
CA SER A 339 -5.42 -0.76 -8.74
C SER A 339 -6.82 -1.20 -8.32
N LEU A 340 -7.49 -2.00 -9.13
CA LEU A 340 -8.79 -2.58 -8.77
C LEU A 340 -8.61 -3.60 -7.64
N LEU A 341 -9.21 -3.34 -6.48
CA LEU A 341 -9.16 -4.20 -5.30
C LEU A 341 -10.37 -5.13 -5.21
N VAL A 342 -11.56 -4.62 -5.52
CA VAL A 342 -12.83 -5.34 -5.49
C VAL A 342 -13.71 -4.83 -6.63
N CYS A 343 -14.47 -5.72 -7.27
CA CYS A 343 -15.54 -5.35 -8.19
C CYS A 343 -16.71 -6.31 -8.02
N SER A 344 -17.89 -5.78 -7.73
CA SER A 344 -19.09 -6.60 -7.52
C SER A 344 -19.77 -7.02 -8.83
N LEU A 345 -19.34 -6.52 -9.99
CA LEU A 345 -19.94 -6.83 -11.30
C LEU A 345 -19.65 -8.26 -11.78
N ALA A 346 -18.70 -8.98 -11.17
CA ALA A 346 -18.37 -10.37 -11.54
C ALA A 346 -19.40 -11.40 -11.04
N GLY A 347 -20.41 -11.00 -10.26
CA GLY A 347 -21.38 -11.94 -9.69
C GLY A 347 -20.82 -12.88 -8.61
N GLU A 348 -19.60 -12.64 -8.11
CA GLU A 348 -18.94 -13.47 -7.09
C GLU A 348 -19.59 -13.37 -5.70
N TYR A 349 -20.48 -12.40 -5.48
CA TYR A 349 -21.21 -12.21 -4.23
C TYR A 349 -22.67 -12.65 -4.41
N SER A 350 -23.01 -13.86 -3.98
CA SER A 350 -24.39 -14.34 -3.96
C SER A 350 -25.16 -13.66 -2.82
N PHE A 351 -26.21 -12.89 -3.14
CA PHE A 351 -27.07 -12.26 -2.13
C PHE A 351 -28.17 -13.24 -1.69
N PRO A 352 -28.38 -13.46 -0.38
CA PRO A 352 -29.22 -14.56 0.12
C PRO A 352 -30.72 -14.39 -0.13
N TYR A 353 -31.19 -13.21 -0.53
CA TYR A 353 -32.61 -12.93 -0.75
C TYR A 353 -33.08 -13.09 -2.20
N ASP A 354 -32.18 -13.40 -3.14
CA ASP A 354 -32.58 -13.66 -4.52
C ASP A 354 -31.75 -14.75 -5.17
N SER A 355 -32.34 -15.94 -5.28
CA SER A 355 -31.82 -17.04 -6.10
C SER A 355 -31.88 -16.74 -7.60
N VAL A 356 -32.34 -15.55 -8.00
CA VAL A 356 -32.59 -15.15 -9.40
C VAL A 356 -31.70 -13.97 -9.86
N HIS A 357 -31.17 -13.14 -8.95
CA HIS A 357 -30.46 -11.91 -9.34
C HIS A 357 -28.93 -12.07 -9.35
N LEU A 358 -28.37 -12.05 -10.57
CA LEU A 358 -26.92 -12.08 -10.83
C LEU A 358 -26.19 -10.76 -10.50
N PHE A 359 -26.93 -9.66 -10.25
CA PHE A 359 -26.36 -8.33 -10.12
C PHE A 359 -26.65 -7.67 -8.75
N PRO A 360 -25.67 -6.95 -8.18
CA PRO A 360 -25.87 -6.18 -6.95
C PRO A 360 -26.91 -5.06 -7.13
N PRO A 361 -27.67 -4.72 -6.08
CA PRO A 361 -28.65 -3.63 -6.14
C PRO A 361 -27.99 -2.27 -6.41
N PRO A 362 -28.73 -1.30 -7.00
CA PRO A 362 -28.29 0.08 -7.14
C PRO A 362 -28.05 0.73 -5.77
N VAL A 363 -26.87 1.34 -5.61
CA VAL A 363 -26.48 2.05 -4.38
C VAL A 363 -26.84 3.52 -4.54
N LYS A 364 -27.81 4.01 -3.77
CA LYS A 364 -28.28 5.41 -3.79
C LYS A 364 -27.30 6.36 -3.09
N ALA A 365 -26.74 5.94 -1.96
CA ALA A 365 -25.78 6.68 -1.17
C ALA A 365 -24.88 5.73 -0.38
N MET A 366 -23.64 6.14 -0.09
CA MET A 366 -22.70 5.35 0.71
C MET A 366 -21.88 6.23 1.66
N GLU A 367 -21.47 5.67 2.79
CA GLU A 367 -20.60 6.35 3.76
C GLU A 367 -19.69 5.36 4.49
N TRP A 368 -18.44 5.75 4.72
CA TRP A 368 -17.47 4.90 5.42
C TRP A 368 -17.64 4.96 6.94
N GLY A 369 -17.55 3.80 7.56
CA GLY A 369 -17.43 3.61 9.00
C GLY A 369 -16.12 4.11 9.58
N LEU A 370 -16.05 4.11 10.91
CA LEU A 370 -14.84 4.44 11.65
C LEU A 370 -13.64 3.61 11.17
N GLU A 371 -12.50 4.26 10.95
CA GLU A 371 -11.24 3.65 10.46
C GLU A 371 -11.34 2.89 9.11
N GLY A 372 -12.48 2.99 8.40
CA GLY A 372 -12.72 2.32 7.12
C GLY A 372 -13.02 0.82 7.22
N TYR A 373 -13.34 0.29 8.40
CA TYR A 373 -13.66 -1.15 8.55
C TYR A 373 -15.04 -1.54 8.03
N GLN A 374 -15.92 -0.56 7.84
CA GLN A 374 -17.31 -0.78 7.44
C GLN A 374 -17.66 0.19 6.33
N LEU A 375 -18.40 -0.25 5.31
CA LEU A 375 -19.03 0.61 4.32
C LEU A 375 -20.54 0.47 4.45
N TRP A 376 -21.20 1.57 4.79
CA TRP A 376 -22.65 1.65 4.88
C TRP A 376 -23.21 2.13 3.55
N MET A 377 -24.28 1.49 3.08
CA MET A 377 -24.90 1.79 1.78
C MET A 377 -26.41 1.77 1.91
N VAL A 378 -27.05 2.72 1.26
CA VAL A 378 -28.49 2.67 1.00
C VAL A 378 -28.69 2.05 -0.38
N CYS A 379 -29.29 0.86 -0.42
CA CYS A 379 -29.51 0.11 -1.66
C CYS A 379 -31.00 0.18 -2.04
N GLY A 380 -31.31 0.39 -3.32
CA GLY A 380 -32.68 0.27 -3.84
C GLY A 380 -32.90 -1.07 -4.55
N ASP A 381 -34.15 -1.40 -4.85
CA ASP A 381 -34.47 -2.58 -5.66
C ASP A 381 -34.16 -2.36 -7.15
N GLN A 382 -33.86 -3.45 -7.88
CA GLN A 382 -33.75 -3.41 -9.33
C GLN A 382 -35.15 -3.36 -9.96
N LYS A 383 -35.36 -2.45 -10.92
CA LYS A 383 -36.60 -2.42 -11.70
C LYS A 383 -36.63 -3.63 -12.63
N GLU A 384 -37.50 -4.60 -12.37
CA GLU A 384 -37.72 -5.69 -13.31
C GLU A 384 -38.31 -5.16 -14.62
N ALA A 385 -37.70 -5.50 -15.75
CA ALA A 385 -38.21 -5.16 -17.08
C ALA A 385 -39.32 -6.13 -17.58
N HIS A 386 -39.69 -7.17 -16.82
CA HIS A 386 -40.51 -8.27 -17.33
C HIS A 386 -41.66 -8.80 -16.46
N GLN A 387 -42.04 -8.16 -15.35
CA GLN A 387 -43.32 -8.47 -14.68
C GLN A 387 -44.38 -7.39 -14.98
N THR A 388 -45.01 -7.53 -16.15
CA THR A 388 -46.38 -7.05 -16.33
C THR A 388 -47.30 -8.04 -15.64
N ASP A 389 -47.96 -7.59 -14.57
CA ASP A 389 -49.13 -8.17 -13.90
C ASP A 389 -48.91 -8.43 -12.41
N TYR A 390 -48.69 -7.38 -11.61
CA TYR A 390 -49.31 -7.16 -10.29
C TYR A 390 -48.96 -5.74 -9.83
N ASN A 391 -49.96 -5.00 -9.35
CA ASN A 391 -49.96 -3.54 -9.16
C ASN A 391 -49.33 -3.09 -7.81
N ASP A 392 -48.36 -3.82 -7.26
CA ASP A 392 -47.63 -3.38 -6.05
C ASP A 392 -46.36 -2.63 -6.45
N ASN A 393 -46.54 -1.33 -6.72
CA ASN A 393 -45.47 -0.38 -7.05
C ASN A 393 -44.74 0.15 -5.79
N THR A 394 -44.54 -0.70 -4.77
CA THR A 394 -43.82 -0.33 -3.55
C THR A 394 -42.32 -0.49 -3.79
N GLN A 395 -41.63 0.62 -4.13
CA GLN A 395 -40.17 0.64 -4.17
C GLN A 395 -39.61 0.40 -2.78
N CYS A 396 -38.95 -0.75 -2.56
CA CYS A 396 -38.23 -0.98 -1.31
C CYS A 396 -36.77 -0.56 -1.44
N SER A 397 -36.17 -0.27 -0.30
CA SER A 397 -34.77 0.10 -0.17
C SER A 397 -34.28 -0.35 1.19
N HIS A 398 -33.01 -0.72 1.27
CA HIS A 398 -32.46 -1.36 2.45
C HIS A 398 -31.11 -0.75 2.81
N ALA A 399 -30.87 -0.58 4.12
CA ALA A 399 -29.55 -0.25 4.62
C ALA A 399 -28.66 -1.52 4.65
N MET A 400 -27.55 -1.50 3.91
CA MET A 400 -26.59 -2.59 3.82
C MET A 400 -25.23 -2.16 4.36
N GLN A 401 -24.56 -3.06 5.09
CA GLN A 401 -23.23 -2.88 5.64
C GLN A 401 -22.27 -3.95 5.12
N LEU A 402 -21.14 -3.52 4.57
CA LEU A 402 -20.00 -4.38 4.21
C LEU A 402 -18.87 -4.22 5.21
N HIS A 403 -18.25 -5.32 5.63
CA HIS A 403 -17.08 -5.30 6.52
C HIS A 403 -15.79 -5.53 5.75
N PHE A 404 -14.71 -4.90 6.23
CA PHE A 404 -13.39 -4.99 5.64
C PHE A 404 -12.33 -5.33 6.69
N VAL A 405 -11.32 -6.06 6.25
CA VAL A 405 -10.00 -6.10 6.90
C VAL A 405 -9.00 -5.39 6.01
N LYS A 406 -8.01 -4.75 6.60
CA LYS A 406 -6.98 -3.99 5.89
C LYS A 406 -5.59 -4.52 6.17
N SER A 407 -4.67 -4.29 5.25
CA SER A 407 -3.25 -4.46 5.56
C SER A 407 -2.86 -3.47 6.65
N ALA A 408 -2.16 -3.91 7.69
CA ALA A 408 -1.70 -3.01 8.74
C ALA A 408 -0.78 -1.89 8.21
N LEU A 409 -0.17 -2.06 7.04
CA LEU A 409 0.69 -1.06 6.41
C LEU A 409 -0.07 0.20 5.95
N THR A 410 -1.40 0.16 5.77
CA THR A 410 -2.16 1.36 5.34
C THR A 410 -2.19 2.45 6.42
N VAL A 411 -2.15 2.03 7.69
CA VAL A 411 -2.20 2.90 8.88
C VAL A 411 -0.94 2.83 9.74
N ASN A 412 -0.18 1.74 9.67
CA ASN A 412 1.09 1.53 10.39
C ASN A 412 2.21 1.09 9.42
N PRO A 413 2.72 1.98 8.56
CA PRO A 413 3.75 1.69 7.56
C PRO A 413 5.14 1.55 8.20
N CYS A 414 5.32 0.51 9.03
CA CYS A 414 6.57 0.22 9.72
C CYS A 414 7.29 -1.00 9.14
N SER A 415 8.62 -1.03 9.26
CA SER A 415 9.49 -2.08 8.70
C SER A 415 9.18 -3.45 9.27
N ALA A 416 8.81 -3.55 10.55
CA ALA A 416 8.46 -4.79 11.22
C ALA A 416 7.27 -5.51 10.55
N ASN A 417 6.30 -4.75 10.06
CA ASN A 417 5.11 -5.30 9.42
C ASN A 417 5.35 -5.84 8.01
N HIS A 418 6.51 -5.57 7.40
CA HIS A 418 6.85 -6.10 6.08
C HIS A 418 7.39 -7.54 6.13
N GLU A 419 7.86 -7.99 7.30
CA GLU A 419 8.41 -9.35 7.44
C GLU A 419 7.33 -10.43 7.50
N HIS A 420 6.08 -10.06 7.78
CA HIS A 420 4.96 -10.98 7.97
C HIS A 420 3.73 -10.55 7.18
N VAL A 421 2.98 -11.51 6.66
CA VAL A 421 1.72 -11.25 5.99
C VAL A 421 0.58 -11.36 7.00
N PHE A 422 -0.02 -10.23 7.37
CA PHE A 422 -1.18 -10.20 8.25
C PHE A 422 -2.17 -9.09 7.87
N LEU A 423 -3.43 -9.29 8.23
CA LEU A 423 -4.52 -8.33 8.04
C LEU A 423 -5.10 -7.93 9.39
N GLN A 424 -5.40 -6.64 9.51
CA GLN A 424 -6.00 -5.99 10.67
C GLN A 424 -7.50 -5.79 10.41
N GLY A 425 -8.33 -6.35 11.27
CA GLY A 425 -9.76 -6.02 11.37
C GLY A 425 -10.03 -5.09 12.55
N GLU A 426 -11.30 -4.73 12.72
CA GLU A 426 -11.75 -3.87 13.83
C GLU A 426 -11.68 -4.56 15.20
N ASP A 427 -11.73 -5.90 15.23
CA ASP A 427 -11.84 -6.74 16.42
C ASP A 427 -10.90 -7.97 16.43
N LYS A 428 -10.17 -8.22 15.34
CA LYS A 428 -9.34 -9.42 15.16
C LYS A 428 -8.18 -9.19 14.21
N ILE A 429 -7.17 -10.05 14.34
CA ILE A 429 -6.01 -10.09 13.44
C ILE A 429 -6.02 -11.41 12.66
N TYR A 430 -5.81 -11.34 11.35
CA TYR A 430 -5.60 -12.50 10.49
C TYR A 430 -4.11 -12.64 10.22
N LEU A 431 -3.47 -13.64 10.82
CA LEU A 431 -2.04 -13.86 10.70
C LEU A 431 -1.76 -15.09 9.83
N ASN A 432 -0.90 -14.94 8.82
CA ASN A 432 -0.40 -16.06 8.06
C ASN A 432 0.85 -16.63 8.75
N MET A 433 0.66 -17.69 9.53
CA MET A 433 1.76 -18.44 10.09
C MET A 433 2.35 -19.29 8.96
N GLY A 434 3.54 -18.96 8.46
CA GLY A 434 4.27 -19.89 7.58
C GLY A 434 4.48 -21.24 8.26
N ASP A 435 4.94 -22.27 7.53
CA ASP A 435 5.16 -23.66 7.98
C ASP A 435 6.11 -23.84 9.20
N SER A 436 6.51 -22.76 9.86
CA SER A 436 7.35 -22.71 11.05
C SER A 436 6.70 -23.23 12.35
N SER A 437 5.51 -23.84 12.32
CA SER A 437 4.94 -24.50 13.51
C SER A 437 4.36 -25.88 13.24
N GLN A 438 5.01 -26.88 13.87
CA GLN A 438 4.59 -28.27 14.09
C GLN A 438 4.88 -29.26 12.95
N LYS A 439 5.99 -30.00 13.07
CA LYS A 439 6.00 -31.41 12.65
C LYS A 439 5.06 -32.16 13.62
N PRO A 440 3.91 -32.69 13.18
CA PRO A 440 3.12 -33.57 14.03
C PRO A 440 3.90 -34.90 14.14
N SER A 441 4.17 -35.32 15.37
CA SER A 441 4.59 -36.69 15.64
C SER A 441 3.50 -37.65 15.17
N HIS A 442 3.86 -38.57 14.27
CA HIS A 442 3.17 -39.81 13.92
C HIS A 442 1.64 -39.81 14.00
N LEU A 443 0.96 -39.61 12.87
CA LEU A 443 0.01 -40.56 12.25
C LEU A 443 -0.76 -39.86 11.10
N GLU A 444 -0.97 -40.64 10.04
CA GLU A 444 -1.88 -40.42 8.89
C GLU A 444 -1.48 -39.44 7.78
N SER A 445 -0.94 -40.06 6.73
CA SER A 445 -0.78 -39.57 5.37
C SER A 445 -2.14 -39.39 4.69
N HIS A 446 -2.64 -38.16 4.66
CA HIS A 446 -3.43 -37.64 3.54
C HIS A 446 -2.83 -36.31 3.06
N VAL A 447 -2.35 -36.34 1.82
CA VAL A 447 -1.73 -35.23 1.11
C VAL A 447 -2.79 -34.17 0.82
N SER A 448 -2.86 -33.13 1.65
CA SER A 448 -3.53 -31.86 1.33
C SER A 448 -2.47 -30.81 0.98
N VAL A 449 -2.04 -30.85 -0.28
CA VAL A 449 -1.32 -29.73 -0.91
C VAL A 449 -2.34 -28.59 -1.09
N GLY A 450 -2.19 -27.45 -0.40
CA GLY A 450 -2.77 -26.20 -0.93
C GLY A 450 -3.28 -25.10 0.01
N ASN A 451 -3.55 -25.32 1.30
CA ASN A 451 -4.17 -24.27 2.14
C ASN A 451 -3.20 -23.72 3.19
N LYS A 452 -2.61 -22.55 2.91
CA LYS A 452 -2.01 -21.69 3.95
C LYS A 452 -3.13 -21.25 4.90
N LEU A 453 -3.22 -21.87 6.07
CA LEU A 453 -4.26 -21.58 7.03
C LEU A 453 -4.04 -20.19 7.65
N TRP A 454 -4.94 -19.25 7.36
CA TRP A 454 -5.01 -17.99 8.08
C TRP A 454 -5.43 -18.28 9.53
N GLN A 455 -4.60 -17.91 10.50
CA GLN A 455 -5.00 -17.95 11.89
C GLN A 455 -5.77 -16.67 12.21
N MET A 456 -7.03 -16.82 12.60
CA MET A 456 -7.82 -15.73 13.16
C MET A 456 -7.52 -15.61 14.65
N ILE A 457 -6.94 -14.47 15.05
CA ILE A 457 -6.64 -14.14 16.44
C ILE A 457 -7.69 -13.11 16.89
N PRO A 458 -8.76 -13.54 17.59
CA PRO A 458 -9.70 -12.60 18.17
C PRO A 458 -9.03 -11.80 19.28
N ILE A 459 -9.31 -10.50 19.34
CA ILE A 459 -8.77 -9.63 20.39
C ILE A 459 -9.63 -9.80 21.64
N SER A 460 -8.99 -9.70 22.81
CA SER A 460 -9.68 -9.83 24.09
C SER A 460 -10.88 -8.87 24.17
N HIS A 461 -12.06 -9.41 24.49
CA HIS A 461 -13.27 -8.62 24.69
C HIS A 461 -13.07 -7.53 25.76
N SER A 462 -12.39 -7.85 26.87
CA SER A 462 -12.10 -6.89 27.93
C SER A 462 -11.29 -5.68 27.43
N TYR A 463 -10.41 -5.88 26.45
CA TYR A 463 -9.69 -4.76 25.82
C TYR A 463 -10.59 -4.01 24.82
N LEU A 464 -11.34 -4.72 23.99
CA LEU A 464 -12.19 -4.12 22.96
C LEU A 464 -13.37 -3.33 23.52
N ALA A 465 -13.84 -3.65 24.72
CA ALA A 465 -14.91 -2.93 25.41
C ALA A 465 -14.63 -1.42 25.44
N SER A 466 -13.42 -1.03 25.85
CA SER A 466 -13.03 0.39 25.95
C SER A 466 -12.17 0.90 24.80
N ASN A 467 -11.54 -0.01 24.04
CA ASN A 467 -10.53 0.35 23.07
C ASN A 467 -10.90 0.04 21.62
N TRP A 468 -12.13 -0.36 21.31
CA TRP A 468 -12.53 -0.51 19.92
C TRP A 468 -12.62 0.85 19.18
N PRO A 469 -12.34 0.91 17.86
CA PRO A 469 -11.75 -0.15 17.03
C PRO A 469 -10.23 -0.19 17.15
N ILE A 470 -9.65 -1.28 16.68
CA ILE A 470 -8.19 -1.36 16.52
C ILE A 470 -7.73 -0.36 15.47
N ARG A 471 -6.73 0.45 15.81
CA ARG A 471 -6.14 1.46 14.92
C ARG A 471 -4.77 1.04 14.42
N TYR A 472 -3.97 0.43 15.30
CA TYR A 472 -2.62 -0.02 14.96
C TYR A 472 -2.41 -1.48 15.33
N ALA A 473 -1.59 -2.17 14.53
CA ALA A 473 -1.07 -3.47 14.86
C ALA A 473 0.37 -3.61 14.38
N ALA A 474 1.16 -4.36 15.13
CA ALA A 474 2.52 -4.72 14.75
C ALA A 474 2.85 -6.16 15.12
N VAL A 475 3.60 -6.84 14.26
CA VAL A 475 4.10 -8.21 14.50
C VAL A 475 5.60 -8.16 14.76
N ASP A 476 6.05 -8.95 15.72
CA ASP A 476 7.47 -9.04 16.03
C ASP A 476 8.25 -9.77 14.93
N LYS A 477 9.57 -9.61 14.92
CA LYS A 477 10.45 -10.24 13.91
C LYS A 477 10.27 -11.76 13.79
N THR A 478 9.89 -12.46 14.86
CA THR A 478 9.69 -13.91 14.84
C THR A 478 8.32 -14.36 14.35
N GLY A 479 7.36 -13.45 14.20
CA GLY A 479 5.97 -13.79 13.85
C GLY A 479 5.20 -14.46 14.99
N GLN A 480 5.75 -14.46 16.22
CA GLN A 480 5.17 -15.15 17.37
C GLN A 480 4.44 -14.21 18.31
N CYS A 481 4.68 -12.90 18.22
CA CYS A 481 4.06 -11.90 19.07
C CYS A 481 3.40 -10.81 18.24
N VAL A 482 2.16 -10.50 18.58
CA VAL A 482 1.36 -9.45 17.92
C VAL A 482 1.03 -8.40 18.95
N ALA A 483 1.23 -7.13 18.65
CA ALA A 483 0.77 -6.02 19.47
C ALA A 483 -0.32 -5.27 18.72
N VAL A 484 -1.33 -4.80 19.44
CA VAL A 484 -2.46 -4.03 18.91
C VAL A 484 -2.68 -2.80 19.79
N ALA A 485 -3.16 -1.72 19.18
CA ALA A 485 -3.60 -0.53 19.88
C ALA A 485 -4.93 -0.03 19.31
N GLY A 486 -5.86 0.24 20.21
CA GLY A 486 -7.21 0.69 19.94
C GLY A 486 -7.38 2.19 20.17
N LYS A 487 -8.56 2.61 20.66
CA LYS A 487 -8.87 4.01 21.05
C LYS A 487 -7.95 4.52 22.16
N THR A 488 -7.70 3.69 23.17
CA THR A 488 -6.69 3.93 24.22
C THR A 488 -5.88 2.66 24.46
N GLY A 489 -4.79 2.78 25.23
CA GLY A 489 -3.94 1.66 25.61
C GLY A 489 -3.30 0.90 24.46
N LEU A 490 -2.76 -0.26 24.81
CA LEU A 490 -2.29 -1.28 23.88
C LEU A 490 -2.44 -2.64 24.55
N ALA A 491 -2.44 -3.70 23.74
CA ALA A 491 -2.40 -5.07 24.20
C ALA A 491 -1.43 -5.87 23.34
N HIS A 492 -0.90 -6.98 23.86
CA HIS A 492 -0.10 -7.87 23.03
C HIS A 492 -0.40 -9.35 23.27
N TYR A 493 -0.37 -10.11 22.19
CA TYR A 493 -0.64 -11.53 22.12
C TYR A 493 0.64 -12.32 21.87
N THR A 494 0.77 -13.48 22.50
CA THR A 494 1.86 -14.42 22.21
C THR A 494 1.27 -15.72 21.64
N CYS A 495 1.67 -16.09 20.42
CA CYS A 495 1.13 -17.23 19.68
C CYS A 495 1.41 -18.56 20.37
N SER A 496 2.57 -18.70 21.03
CA SER A 496 2.97 -19.96 21.69
C SER A 496 2.06 -20.36 22.86
N ASN A 497 1.54 -19.40 23.63
CA ASN A 497 0.65 -19.67 24.77
C ASN A 497 -0.81 -19.25 24.52
N ARG A 498 -1.08 -18.62 23.37
CA ARG A 498 -2.38 -18.10 22.95
C ARG A 498 -3.04 -17.15 23.95
N LYS A 499 -2.25 -16.32 24.65
CA LYS A 499 -2.74 -15.37 25.65
C LYS A 499 -2.49 -13.93 25.26
N TRP A 500 -3.50 -13.09 25.51
CA TRP A 500 -3.38 -11.64 25.52
C TRP A 500 -2.82 -11.17 26.86
N LYS A 501 -1.90 -10.20 26.81
CA LYS A 501 -1.45 -9.42 27.94
C LYS A 501 -2.03 -8.02 27.82
N LEU A 502 -2.77 -7.62 28.84
CA LEU A 502 -3.44 -6.33 28.98
C LEU A 502 -2.75 -5.50 30.07
N PHE A 503 -3.13 -4.22 30.19
CA PHE A 503 -2.64 -3.39 31.29
C PHE A 503 -3.11 -3.94 32.64
N GLY A 504 -2.20 -3.95 33.62
CA GLY A 504 -2.59 -4.27 35.00
C GLY A 504 -3.38 -3.15 35.67
N ASN A 505 -3.25 -1.91 35.16
CA ASN A 505 -3.90 -0.71 35.66
C ASN A 505 -4.71 -0.05 34.54
N GLU A 506 -6.02 -0.10 34.64
CA GLU A 506 -6.96 0.43 33.62
C GLU A 506 -6.85 1.94 33.43
N THR A 507 -6.51 2.70 34.49
CA THR A 507 -6.31 4.15 34.37
C THR A 507 -5.11 4.44 33.47
N GLN A 508 -4.00 3.71 33.63
CA GLN A 508 -2.85 3.85 32.74
C GLN A 508 -3.18 3.49 31.29
N GLU A 509 -4.09 2.52 31.08
CA GLU A 509 -4.58 2.16 29.75
C GLU A 509 -5.38 3.29 29.11
N ARG A 510 -6.34 3.86 29.84
CA ARG A 510 -7.20 4.98 29.39
C ARG A 510 -6.40 6.25 29.09
N ASP A 511 -5.33 6.50 29.84
CA ASP A 511 -4.52 7.71 29.72
C ASP A 511 -3.55 7.70 28.52
N LEU A 512 -3.39 6.55 27.86
CA LEU A 512 -2.44 6.35 26.76
C LEU A 512 -3.18 6.29 25.42
N VAL A 513 -2.87 7.20 24.49
CA VAL A 513 -3.41 7.14 23.13
C VAL A 513 -2.28 6.92 22.14
N VAL A 514 -2.23 5.76 21.49
CA VAL A 514 -1.28 5.54 20.37
C VAL A 514 -1.74 6.37 19.17
N SER A 515 -0.90 7.29 18.71
CA SER A 515 -1.24 8.31 17.71
C SER A 515 -0.34 8.30 16.48
N GLY A 516 0.93 7.90 16.63
CA GLY A 516 1.93 7.97 15.56
C GLY A 516 2.42 6.61 15.05
N GLY A 517 1.75 5.52 15.42
CA GLY A 517 2.13 4.15 15.04
C GLY A 517 2.88 3.37 16.11
N MET A 518 3.17 2.11 15.79
CA MET A 518 3.81 1.17 16.71
C MET A 518 4.72 0.18 15.98
N SER A 519 5.78 -0.27 16.65
CA SER A 519 6.70 -1.27 16.12
C SER A 519 7.32 -2.11 17.23
N TRP A 520 7.75 -3.31 16.90
CA TRP A 520 8.60 -4.11 17.78
C TRP A 520 10.06 -3.75 17.57
N TRP A 521 10.82 -3.70 18.66
CA TRP A 521 12.27 -3.70 18.65
C TRP A 521 12.79 -4.69 19.67
N LYS A 522 13.46 -5.75 19.20
CA LYS A 522 13.88 -6.89 20.02
C LYS A 522 12.69 -7.39 20.85
N ASP A 523 12.78 -7.31 22.18
CA ASP A 523 11.75 -7.71 23.14
C ASP A 523 10.88 -6.55 23.65
N PHE A 524 10.90 -5.38 23.00
CA PHE A 524 10.12 -4.20 23.38
C PHE A 524 9.07 -3.84 22.33
N ILE A 525 7.92 -3.40 22.79
CA ILE A 525 6.89 -2.73 22.00
C ILE A 525 7.15 -1.23 22.10
N CYS A 526 7.49 -0.59 20.99
CA CYS A 526 7.71 0.85 20.90
C CYS A 526 6.46 1.51 20.29
N VAL A 527 5.93 2.52 20.95
CA VAL A 527 4.75 3.27 20.50
C VAL A 527 5.02 4.77 20.51
N ALA A 528 4.46 5.46 19.53
CA ALA A 528 4.31 6.90 19.52
C ALA A 528 2.92 7.24 20.06
N CYS A 529 2.87 7.96 21.17
CA CYS A 529 1.63 8.12 21.92
C CYS A 529 1.46 9.52 22.53
N TYR A 530 0.21 9.90 22.73
CA TYR A 530 -0.19 11.03 23.51
C TYR A 530 -0.59 10.58 24.93
N ASN A 531 -0.02 11.24 25.94
CA ASN A 531 -0.37 11.05 27.34
C ASN A 531 -1.44 12.06 27.72
N ILE A 532 -2.67 11.60 27.97
CA ILE A 532 -3.82 12.47 28.26
C ILE A 532 -3.59 13.28 29.54
N VAL A 533 -3.20 12.61 30.63
CA VAL A 533 -2.95 13.27 31.93
C VAL A 533 -1.79 14.24 31.85
N GLY A 534 -0.74 13.87 31.13
CA GLY A 534 0.44 14.71 30.94
C GLY A 534 0.29 15.81 29.89
N GLN A 535 -0.81 15.81 29.12
CA GLN A 535 -1.08 16.63 27.94
C GLN A 535 0.13 16.81 27.03
N ARG A 536 0.77 15.70 26.66
CA ARG A 536 2.02 15.73 25.89
C ARG A 536 2.26 14.48 25.07
N ASP A 537 3.01 14.65 23.99
CA ASP A 537 3.47 13.55 23.14
C ASP A 537 4.74 12.90 23.69
N GLU A 538 4.76 11.58 23.63
CA GLU A 538 5.82 10.74 24.16
C GLU A 538 6.09 9.56 23.22
N ILE A 539 7.33 9.09 23.22
CA ILE A 539 7.68 7.74 22.78
C ILE A 539 7.66 6.87 24.04
N ARG A 540 6.88 5.79 24.04
CA ARG A 540 6.88 4.81 25.12
C ARG A 540 7.29 3.44 24.63
N CYS A 541 8.08 2.75 25.45
CA CYS A 541 8.53 1.40 25.16
C CYS A 541 8.23 0.46 26.33
N TYR A 542 7.54 -0.64 26.04
CA TYR A 542 7.14 -1.63 27.03
C TYR A 542 7.86 -2.97 26.77
N PRO A 543 8.53 -3.57 27.78
CA PRO A 543 9.15 -4.88 27.63
C PRO A 543 8.10 -5.99 27.58
N ARG A 544 8.20 -6.87 26.59
CA ARG A 544 7.32 -8.03 26.38
C ARG A 544 7.24 -8.96 27.57
N GLY A 545 8.36 -9.12 28.29
CA GLY A 545 8.48 -10.07 29.41
C GLY A 545 7.74 -9.63 30.67
N CYS A 546 7.59 -8.32 30.91
CA CYS A 546 7.05 -7.79 32.15
C CYS A 546 5.52 -7.64 32.08
N LYS A 547 4.91 -7.19 33.18
CA LYS A 547 3.51 -6.74 33.16
C LYS A 547 3.41 -5.49 32.31
N LEU A 548 2.30 -5.33 31.60
CA LEU A 548 2.03 -4.11 30.87
C LEU A 548 1.58 -3.04 31.89
N ASP A 549 2.53 -2.22 32.30
CA ASP A 549 2.39 -1.18 33.32
C ASP A 549 3.48 -0.12 33.12
N ASN A 550 3.17 1.14 33.41
CA ASN A 550 4.09 2.27 33.25
C ASN A 550 5.35 2.14 34.12
N THR A 551 5.31 1.37 35.21
CA THR A 551 6.47 1.07 36.07
C THR A 551 7.60 0.37 35.30
N PHE A 552 7.27 -0.43 34.28
CA PHE A 552 8.25 -1.13 33.45
C PHE A 552 8.52 -0.40 32.12
N SER A 553 7.85 0.72 31.87
CA SER A 553 7.97 1.45 30.62
C SER A 553 9.14 2.43 30.63
N MET A 554 9.78 2.59 29.48
CA MET A 554 10.68 3.73 29.22
C MET A 554 9.90 4.78 28.42
N SER A 555 9.98 6.04 28.83
CA SER A 555 9.30 7.15 28.13
C SER A 555 10.26 8.29 27.80
N VAL A 556 10.12 8.86 26.60
CA VAL A 556 10.85 10.04 26.14
C VAL A 556 9.83 11.06 25.64
N LYS A 557 9.92 12.29 26.15
CA LYS A 557 9.05 13.39 25.74
C LYS A 557 9.45 13.89 24.36
N VAL A 558 8.45 14.24 23.55
CA VAL A 558 8.64 14.74 22.18
C VAL A 558 7.95 16.11 22.08
N PRO A 559 8.58 17.11 21.43
CA PRO A 559 8.07 18.49 21.44
C PRO A 559 6.78 18.71 20.62
N SER A 560 6.40 17.76 19.77
CA SER A 560 5.28 17.90 18.84
C SER A 560 4.65 16.55 18.55
N GLN A 561 3.38 16.57 18.15
CA GLN A 561 2.59 15.37 17.87
C GLN A 561 3.29 14.48 16.86
N ILE A 562 3.45 13.21 17.21
CA ILE A 562 4.07 12.21 16.33
C ILE A 562 3.01 11.62 15.41
N LEU A 563 3.30 11.60 14.11
CA LEU A 563 2.40 11.08 13.07
C LEU A 563 2.85 9.73 12.52
N LEU A 564 4.16 9.48 12.45
CA LEU A 564 4.72 8.22 11.99
C LEU A 564 5.88 7.78 12.88
N LEU A 565 5.98 6.47 13.09
CA LEU A 565 7.05 5.81 13.83
C LEU A 565 7.53 4.61 13.01
N ASN A 566 8.84 4.50 12.84
CA ASN A 566 9.47 3.34 12.23
C ASN A 566 10.80 3.01 12.92
N ILE A 567 11.29 1.80 12.73
CA ILE A 567 12.54 1.33 13.32
C ILE A 567 13.41 0.74 12.22
N PHE A 568 14.66 1.17 12.18
CA PHE A 568 15.69 0.60 11.32
C PHE A 568 16.86 0.15 12.18
N ARG A 569 16.97 -1.18 12.37
CA ARG A 569 17.94 -1.80 13.28
C ARG A 569 17.78 -1.27 14.72
N ASP A 570 18.74 -0.50 15.22
CA ASP A 570 18.72 0.11 16.56
C ASP A 570 18.38 1.61 16.51
N ILE A 571 17.93 2.13 15.36
CA ILE A 571 17.53 3.53 15.20
C ILE A 571 16.00 3.60 15.11
N LEU A 572 15.39 4.29 16.07
CA LEU A 572 14.00 4.70 16.03
C LEU A 572 13.89 6.03 15.28
N ILE A 573 13.01 6.09 14.29
CA ILE A 573 12.72 7.31 13.54
C ILE A 573 11.26 7.70 13.75
N VAL A 574 11.02 8.97 14.01
CA VAL A 574 9.68 9.54 14.13
C VAL A 574 9.53 10.78 13.27
N PHE A 575 8.34 10.99 12.72
CA PHE A 575 7.94 12.20 11.99
C PHE A 575 6.83 12.92 12.75
N CYS A 576 6.96 14.23 12.90
CA CYS A 576 6.07 15.06 13.71
C CYS A 576 5.22 16.03 12.87
N ILE A 577 4.13 16.52 13.46
CA ILE A 577 3.17 17.45 12.83
C ILE A 577 3.81 18.77 12.41
N ASP A 578 4.91 19.18 13.03
CA ASP A 578 5.70 20.36 12.68
C ASP A 578 6.70 20.10 11.53
N SER A 579 6.55 18.98 10.84
CA SER A 579 7.39 18.50 9.73
C SER A 579 8.86 18.28 10.12
N HIS A 580 9.14 17.98 11.38
CA HIS A 580 10.45 17.51 11.82
C HIS A 580 10.53 15.99 11.87
N ILE A 581 11.70 15.46 11.54
CA ILE A 581 12.10 14.08 11.79
C ILE A 581 13.04 14.06 12.98
N MET A 582 12.79 13.17 13.94
CA MET A 582 13.72 12.88 15.03
C MET A 582 14.22 11.45 14.96
N LEU A 583 15.53 11.29 15.15
CA LEU A 583 16.24 10.02 15.17
C LEU A 583 16.71 9.73 16.59
N PHE A 584 16.39 8.55 17.11
CA PHE A 584 16.80 8.09 18.44
C PHE A 584 17.58 6.77 18.32
N ASN A 585 18.65 6.64 19.11
CA ASN A 585 19.34 5.37 19.28
C ASN A 585 18.68 4.56 20.39
N LEU A 586 18.44 3.27 20.14
CA LEU A 586 17.87 2.32 21.08
C LEU A 586 18.97 1.39 21.61
N GLU A 587 19.15 1.37 22.93
CA GLU A 587 20.14 0.50 23.57
C GLU A 587 19.51 -0.35 24.67
N ARG A 588 19.71 -1.67 24.58
CA ARG A 588 19.16 -2.62 25.56
C ARG A 588 20.13 -2.70 26.73
N LYS A 589 19.69 -2.31 27.92
CA LYS A 589 20.46 -2.44 29.15
C LYS A 589 20.05 -3.72 29.87
N ASN A 590 20.99 -4.65 30.01
CA ASN A 590 20.78 -5.93 30.70
C ASN A 590 21.07 -5.83 32.22
N THR A 591 20.87 -4.66 32.83
CA THR A 591 21.45 -4.34 34.14
C THR A 591 20.64 -4.79 35.37
N GLN A 592 19.49 -5.47 35.23
CA GLN A 592 18.68 -6.00 36.35
C GLN A 592 17.87 -7.26 35.96
N SER A 593 17.06 -7.81 36.88
CA SER A 593 16.15 -8.95 36.66
C SER A 593 15.10 -8.72 35.56
N ASN A 594 14.80 -7.45 35.23
CA ASN A 594 13.91 -7.05 34.15
C ASN A 594 14.71 -6.37 33.01
N PRO A 595 14.32 -6.58 31.74
CA PRO A 595 14.97 -5.93 30.61
C PRO A 595 14.67 -4.42 30.59
N ALA A 596 15.71 -3.58 30.47
CA ALA A 596 15.60 -2.14 30.39
C ALA A 596 16.05 -1.60 29.02
N LEU A 597 15.52 -0.44 28.63
CA LEU A 597 15.79 0.23 27.37
C LEU A 597 16.26 1.66 27.64
N ASP A 598 17.31 2.08 26.94
CA ASP A 598 17.75 3.46 26.87
C ASP A 598 17.47 4.05 25.48
N ILE A 599 16.98 5.30 25.45
CA ILE A 599 16.55 5.97 24.23
C ILE A 599 17.21 7.35 24.20
N ASN A 600 18.16 7.53 23.28
CA ASN A 600 18.96 8.75 23.20
C ASN A 600 18.74 9.45 21.86
N LYS A 601 18.32 10.73 21.89
CA LYS A 601 18.13 11.54 20.67
C LYS A 601 19.48 11.73 19.96
N ARG A 602 19.56 11.30 18.71
CA ARG A 602 20.77 11.33 17.87
C ARG A 602 20.79 12.54 16.93
N GLN A 603 19.65 12.84 16.29
CA GLN A 603 19.55 13.89 15.27
C GLN A 603 18.11 14.38 15.11
N GLU A 604 17.98 15.60 14.60
CA GLU A 604 16.72 16.20 14.18
C GLU A 604 16.90 16.84 12.80
N VAL A 605 15.90 16.72 11.94
CA VAL A 605 15.93 17.18 10.54
C VAL A 605 14.61 17.89 10.23
N SER A 606 14.67 19.12 9.73
CA SER A 606 13.48 19.88 9.31
C SER A 606 13.15 19.59 7.84
N LEU A 607 11.89 19.32 7.54
CA LEU A 607 11.39 19.02 6.19
C LEU A 607 10.39 20.06 5.65
N ASN A 608 10.29 21.23 6.29
CA ASN A 608 9.32 22.28 5.93
C ASN A 608 9.35 22.69 4.45
N ASN A 609 10.50 22.57 3.78
CA ASN A 609 10.65 22.94 2.37
C ASN A 609 10.25 21.83 1.38
N TYR A 610 10.03 20.59 1.86
CA TYR A 610 9.77 19.42 1.01
C TYR A 610 8.39 18.80 1.26
N VAL A 611 7.73 19.18 2.35
CA VAL A 611 6.44 18.65 2.77
C VAL A 611 5.40 19.79 2.68
N PRO A 612 4.40 19.71 1.77
CA PRO A 612 3.39 20.74 1.64
C PRO A 612 2.47 20.80 2.87
N HIS A 613 2.18 19.63 3.45
CA HIS A 613 1.44 19.50 4.69
C HIS A 613 1.83 18.17 5.37
N PRO A 614 2.00 18.13 6.70
CA PRO A 614 2.46 16.94 7.43
C PRO A 614 1.58 15.69 7.22
N VAL A 615 0.26 15.85 7.11
CA VAL A 615 -0.69 14.74 6.83
C VAL A 615 -0.44 14.08 5.47
N CYS A 616 0.19 14.78 4.52
CA CYS A 616 0.56 14.19 3.23
C CYS A 616 1.73 13.21 3.30
N VAL A 617 2.46 13.15 4.43
CA VAL A 617 3.52 12.17 4.62
C VAL A 617 2.88 10.82 4.95
N THR A 618 2.98 9.88 4.01
CA THR A 618 2.31 8.56 4.09
C THR A 618 3.26 7.44 4.47
N GLY A 619 4.57 7.66 4.38
CA GLY A 619 5.57 6.65 4.72
C GLY A 619 6.93 7.26 5.05
N LEU A 620 7.64 6.61 5.97
CA LEU A 620 8.92 7.05 6.51
C LEU A 620 9.82 5.83 6.74
N ALA A 621 11.01 5.82 6.15
CA ALA A 621 11.96 4.72 6.34
C ALA A 621 13.41 5.20 6.29
N LEU A 622 14.30 4.49 6.97
CA LEU A 622 15.73 4.60 6.77
C LEU A 622 16.21 3.40 5.95
N SER A 623 17.25 3.62 5.14
CA SER A 623 17.83 2.59 4.30
C SER A 623 19.35 2.63 4.30
N SER A 624 19.97 1.51 3.95
CA SER A 624 21.40 1.41 3.62
C SER A 624 21.72 1.73 2.16
N LEU A 625 20.71 2.10 1.36
CA LEU A 625 20.88 2.47 -0.06
C LEU A 625 21.79 3.69 -0.24
N LYS A 626 22.71 3.60 -1.19
CA LYS A 626 23.62 4.67 -1.63
C LYS A 626 23.30 5.11 -3.05
N THR A 627 23.42 6.41 -3.33
CA THR A 627 23.19 6.99 -4.66
C THR A 627 24.41 6.87 -5.58
N GLU A 628 25.61 6.68 -5.03
CA GLU A 628 26.86 6.67 -5.81
C GLU A 628 27.30 5.25 -6.20
N TYR A 629 27.30 4.96 -7.50
CA TYR A 629 28.03 3.83 -8.10
C TYR A 629 29.52 4.21 -8.22
N GLY A 630 30.32 4.04 -7.17
CA GLY A 630 31.76 4.32 -7.33
C GLY A 630 32.60 4.54 -6.09
N ALA A 631 32.63 3.60 -5.14
CA ALA A 631 33.80 3.45 -4.26
C ALA A 631 33.88 2.01 -3.76
N LYS A 632 34.98 1.31 -4.04
CA LYS A 632 35.31 -0.02 -3.49
C LYS A 632 35.68 0.06 -2.00
N ASN A 633 34.85 0.68 -1.17
CA ASN A 633 35.03 0.66 0.28
C ASN A 633 34.15 -0.43 0.88
N GLN A 634 34.76 -1.59 1.15
CA GLN A 634 34.21 -2.71 1.91
C GLN A 634 34.01 -2.38 3.39
N HIS A 635 33.30 -1.30 3.71
CA HIS A 635 32.74 -1.13 5.05
C HIS A 635 31.34 -1.75 5.05
N ILE A 636 31.18 -2.84 5.81
CA ILE A 636 29.89 -3.44 6.14
C ILE A 636 28.97 -2.30 6.59
N ALA A 637 27.97 -1.94 5.78
CA ALA A 637 27.11 -0.79 5.97
C ALA A 637 26.29 -0.94 7.27
N LYS A 638 26.88 -0.56 8.41
CA LYS A 638 26.23 -0.54 9.72
C LYS A 638 25.32 0.68 9.88
N GLU A 639 25.53 1.75 9.11
CA GLU A 639 24.80 3.00 9.24
C GLU A 639 23.64 3.15 8.24
N ALA A 640 22.68 4.03 8.58
CA ALA A 640 21.60 4.44 7.69
C ALA A 640 22.12 5.54 6.74
N GLU A 641 22.28 5.18 5.48
CA GLU A 641 22.92 5.95 4.41
C GLU A 641 21.91 6.85 3.67
N SER A 642 20.63 6.53 3.74
CA SER A 642 19.56 7.33 3.14
C SER A 642 18.30 7.35 4.00
N LEU A 643 17.58 8.47 3.91
CA LEU A 643 16.25 8.66 4.46
C LEU A 643 15.24 8.67 3.29
N LEU A 644 14.20 7.86 3.41
CA LEU A 644 13.12 7.73 2.44
C LEU A 644 11.84 8.33 3.02
N LEU A 645 11.17 9.15 2.22
CA LEU A 645 9.95 9.85 2.60
C LEU A 645 8.92 9.78 1.47
N ASN A 646 7.75 9.21 1.74
CA ASN A 646 6.62 9.25 0.79
C ASN A 646 5.72 10.43 1.13
N VAL A 647 5.63 11.39 0.21
CA VAL A 647 4.81 12.60 0.34
C VAL A 647 3.74 12.57 -0.76
N ALA A 648 2.51 12.24 -0.39
CA ALA A 648 1.38 12.14 -1.31
C ALA A 648 1.66 11.24 -2.54
N GLY A 649 2.40 10.15 -2.35
CA GLY A 649 2.78 9.22 -3.44
C GLY A 649 4.07 9.57 -4.16
N LYS A 650 4.69 10.72 -3.88
CA LYS A 650 6.03 11.08 -4.37
C LYS A 650 7.07 10.57 -3.37
N LEU A 651 7.90 9.62 -3.79
CA LEU A 651 8.97 9.09 -2.98
C LEU A 651 10.23 9.93 -3.13
N LEU A 652 10.63 10.56 -2.03
CA LEU A 652 11.84 11.36 -1.91
C LEU A 652 12.93 10.56 -1.17
N MET A 653 14.15 10.60 -1.69
CA MET A 653 15.32 10.01 -1.05
C MET A 653 16.33 11.11 -0.71
N PHE A 654 16.67 11.19 0.58
CA PHE A 654 17.65 12.09 1.14
C PHE A 654 18.93 11.28 1.44
N PRO A 655 19.98 11.36 0.61
CA PRO A 655 21.24 10.68 0.89
C PRO A 655 22.03 11.42 1.98
N ARG A 656 22.90 10.69 2.70
CA ARG A 656 23.87 11.30 3.63
C ARG A 656 24.92 12.08 2.86
N ASP A 657 25.31 13.25 3.39
CA ASP A 657 26.41 14.04 2.85
C ASP A 657 27.76 13.43 3.26
N ASN A 658 28.32 12.60 2.38
CA ASN A 658 29.63 11.95 2.56
C ASN A 658 30.79 12.75 1.93
N THR A 659 30.54 13.92 1.33
CA THR A 659 31.54 14.69 0.56
C THR A 659 31.73 16.13 1.03
N GLY A 660 30.88 16.61 1.94
CA GLY A 660 30.88 17.98 2.45
C GLY A 660 32.17 18.40 3.19
N PRO A 661 32.42 19.72 3.29
CA PRO A 661 33.62 20.28 3.93
C PRO A 661 33.80 19.87 5.40
N GLN A 662 32.71 19.46 6.07
CA GLN A 662 32.73 19.02 7.47
C GLN A 662 33.48 17.69 7.70
N ILE A 663 33.66 16.88 6.65
CA ILE A 663 34.46 15.64 6.70
C ILE A 663 35.95 15.94 6.45
N LYS A 664 36.27 17.03 5.74
CA LYS A 664 37.64 17.44 5.42
C LYS A 664 38.33 18.12 6.60
N GLU A 665 37.57 18.72 7.52
CA GLU A 665 38.08 19.18 8.81
C GLU A 665 37.94 18.04 9.84
N ASN A 666 39.05 17.53 10.36
CA ASN A 666 39.14 16.46 11.38
C ASN A 666 38.48 16.81 12.75
N ASN A 667 37.57 17.78 12.79
CA ASN A 667 36.98 18.37 14.00
C ASN A 667 35.53 17.93 14.29
N LEU A 668 34.93 17.03 13.50
CA LEU A 668 33.63 16.46 13.89
C LEU A 668 33.82 15.53 15.12
N PRO A 669 33.09 15.74 16.22
CA PRO A 669 33.09 14.77 17.32
C PRO A 669 32.61 13.43 16.76
N LYS A 670 33.34 12.34 17.04
CA LYS A 670 33.16 10.97 16.50
C LYS A 670 31.71 10.41 16.57
N ASN A 671 30.80 11.08 17.27
CA ASN A 671 29.42 10.67 17.51
C ASN A 671 28.34 11.53 16.81
N LYS A 672 28.68 12.60 16.07
CA LYS A 672 27.65 13.42 15.39
C LYS A 672 27.32 12.84 14.00
N PRO A 673 26.07 12.45 13.71
CA PRO A 673 25.70 11.90 12.42
C PRO A 673 25.79 12.95 11.31
N LEU A 674 26.20 12.52 10.11
CA LEU A 674 26.31 13.38 8.92
C LEU A 674 24.94 14.00 8.56
N PRO A 675 24.88 15.24 8.06
CA PRO A 675 23.61 15.80 7.58
C PRO A 675 23.11 15.05 6.34
N PHE A 676 21.83 15.23 6.02
CA PHE A 676 21.25 14.75 4.77
C PHE A 676 21.36 15.84 3.70
N CYS A 677 21.64 15.44 2.45
CA CYS A 677 21.58 16.30 1.28
C CYS A 677 20.11 16.59 0.88
N PRO A 678 19.87 17.61 0.04
CA PRO A 678 18.57 17.79 -0.61
C PRO A 678 18.10 16.51 -1.31
N PRO A 679 16.78 16.23 -1.31
CA PRO A 679 16.26 14.97 -1.80
C PRO A 679 16.24 14.88 -3.32
N ALA A 680 16.37 13.65 -3.82
CA ALA A 680 15.99 13.30 -5.19
C ALA A 680 14.63 12.58 -5.17
N MET A 681 13.79 12.86 -6.17
CA MET A 681 12.55 12.10 -6.38
C MET A 681 12.87 10.77 -7.06
N VAL A 682 12.55 9.66 -6.40
CA VAL A 682 12.85 8.30 -6.85
C VAL A 682 11.73 7.72 -7.71
N ALA A 683 10.49 7.94 -7.29
CA ALA A 683 9.30 7.39 -7.93
C ALA A 683 8.05 8.21 -7.57
N THR A 684 7.03 8.14 -8.41
CA THR A 684 5.69 8.66 -8.11
C THR A 684 4.66 7.53 -8.04
N ASN A 685 3.47 7.84 -7.56
CA ASN A 685 2.36 6.90 -7.36
C ASN A 685 2.71 5.73 -6.42
N VAL A 686 3.60 5.97 -5.45
CA VAL A 686 4.04 4.98 -4.48
C VAL A 686 2.99 4.82 -3.37
N GLU A 687 2.41 3.64 -3.26
CA GLU A 687 1.44 3.27 -2.22
C GLU A 687 2.14 2.76 -0.96
N ASN A 688 3.16 1.91 -1.15
CA ASN A 688 3.98 1.35 -0.09
C ASN A 688 5.43 1.24 -0.54
N MET A 689 6.35 1.34 0.40
CA MET A 689 7.78 1.13 0.18
C MET A 689 8.33 0.17 1.24
N TRP A 690 9.32 -0.64 0.85
CA TRP A 690 10.03 -1.50 1.77
C TRP A 690 11.51 -1.60 1.44
N THR A 691 12.32 -1.61 2.50
CA THR A 691 13.77 -1.81 2.43
C THR A 691 14.16 -2.86 3.46
N SER A 692 15.14 -3.69 3.12
CA SER A 692 15.67 -4.67 4.07
C SER A 692 16.56 -3.98 5.10
N SER A 693 16.37 -4.32 6.38
CA SER A 693 17.30 -3.93 7.46
C SER A 693 18.38 -4.99 7.70
N ARG A 694 18.25 -6.16 7.05
CA ARG A 694 19.14 -7.32 7.19
C ARG A 694 20.39 -7.12 6.34
N VAL A 695 21.49 -7.73 6.76
CA VAL A 695 22.75 -7.76 6.01
C VAL A 695 23.00 -9.18 5.57
N ASN A 696 23.20 -9.41 4.28
CA ASN A 696 23.73 -10.65 3.75
C ASN A 696 24.79 -10.30 2.71
N VAL A 697 26.05 -10.63 3.03
CA VAL A 697 27.22 -10.29 2.22
C VAL A 697 27.21 -11.01 0.88
N GLU A 698 26.68 -12.23 0.82
CA GLU A 698 26.60 -13.03 -0.41
C GLU A 698 25.52 -12.51 -1.38
N LYS A 699 24.53 -11.78 -0.86
CA LYS A 699 23.38 -11.27 -1.63
C LYS A 699 23.14 -9.79 -1.39
N ALA A 700 24.23 -9.02 -1.30
CA ALA A 700 24.20 -7.59 -0.98
C ALA A 700 23.22 -6.83 -1.88
N GLN A 701 23.18 -7.16 -3.17
CA GLN A 701 22.28 -6.55 -4.16
C GLN A 701 20.78 -6.67 -3.83
N LEU A 702 20.34 -7.77 -3.20
CA LEU A 702 18.94 -7.94 -2.78
C LEU A 702 18.65 -7.27 -1.43
N MET A 703 19.66 -7.19 -0.57
CA MET A 703 19.55 -6.56 0.75
C MET A 703 19.61 -5.04 0.66
N GLU A 704 20.26 -4.53 -0.39
CA GLU A 704 20.34 -3.12 -0.77
C GLU A 704 19.33 -2.79 -1.87
N ALA A 705 18.20 -3.48 -1.94
CA ALA A 705 17.12 -3.18 -2.87
C ALA A 705 16.01 -2.34 -2.21
N LEU A 706 15.42 -1.45 -3.01
CA LEU A 706 14.21 -0.71 -2.68
C LEU A 706 13.02 -1.38 -3.38
N TRP A 707 12.04 -1.82 -2.61
CA TRP A 707 10.81 -2.43 -3.12
C TRP A 707 9.68 -1.40 -3.08
N LEU A 708 8.99 -1.23 -4.20
CA LEU A 708 7.92 -0.24 -4.36
C LEU A 708 6.65 -0.92 -4.84
N SER A 709 5.52 -0.53 -4.24
CA SER A 709 4.18 -0.84 -4.74
C SER A 709 3.60 0.43 -5.37
N CYS A 710 3.43 0.43 -6.70
CA CYS A 710 3.08 1.64 -7.45
C CYS A 710 1.79 1.51 -8.27
N GLY A 711 0.64 1.28 -7.63
CA GLY A 711 -0.69 1.37 -8.27
C GLY A 711 -0.88 0.60 -9.58
N ALA A 712 -1.90 0.97 -10.36
CA ALA A 712 -2.18 0.34 -11.66
C ALA A 712 -1.29 0.86 -12.79
N GLN A 713 -0.80 2.09 -12.67
CA GLN A 713 0.04 2.72 -13.70
C GLN A 713 1.52 2.36 -13.58
N GLY A 714 1.91 1.66 -12.51
CA GLY A 714 3.30 1.35 -12.22
C GLY A 714 4.11 2.60 -11.84
N MET A 715 5.42 2.43 -11.82
CA MET A 715 6.37 3.48 -11.51
C MET A 715 6.57 4.42 -12.72
N LYS A 716 6.41 5.73 -12.53
CA LYS A 716 6.83 6.76 -13.49
C LYS A 716 8.15 7.39 -13.00
N GLY A 717 9.15 7.55 -13.88
CA GLY A 717 10.35 8.35 -13.60
C GLY A 717 11.72 7.63 -13.50
N CYS A 718 11.86 6.35 -13.87
CA CYS A 718 13.18 5.69 -13.96
C CYS A 718 13.63 5.47 -15.41
N GLU A 719 14.94 5.62 -15.68
CA GLU A 719 15.57 5.16 -16.93
C GLU A 719 15.36 3.65 -17.13
N TYR A 720 15.18 3.21 -18.39
CA TYR A 720 14.79 1.84 -18.72
C TYR A 720 15.80 0.79 -18.22
N PRO A 721 15.35 -0.31 -17.58
CA PRO A 721 16.24 -1.39 -17.17
C PRO A 721 16.76 -2.19 -18.37
N SER A 722 17.99 -2.69 -18.29
CA SER A 722 18.69 -3.44 -19.35
C SER A 722 18.03 -4.79 -19.71
N ALA A 723 17.23 -5.35 -18.81
CA ALA A 723 16.46 -6.58 -18.97
C ALA A 723 15.22 -6.58 -18.07
N MET A 724 14.18 -7.32 -18.46
CA MET A 724 12.93 -7.45 -17.71
C MET A 724 12.59 -8.92 -17.47
N ILE A 725 12.48 -9.30 -16.20
CA ILE A 725 12.11 -10.65 -15.80
C ILE A 725 10.66 -10.61 -15.32
N LEU A 726 9.80 -11.35 -16.00
CA LEU A 726 8.38 -11.42 -15.69
C LEU A 726 8.12 -12.63 -14.79
N VAL A 727 7.72 -12.34 -13.55
CA VAL A 727 7.44 -13.32 -12.50
C VAL A 727 6.04 -13.14 -11.90
N GLY A 728 5.38 -14.22 -11.44
CA GLY A 728 3.99 -14.20 -10.94
C GLY A 728 2.94 -14.70 -11.97
N GLY A 729 1.68 -14.76 -11.53
CA GLY A 729 0.50 -15.30 -12.23
C GLY A 729 0.45 -15.08 -13.75
N PHE A 730 0.51 -13.80 -14.14
CA PHE A 730 0.33 -13.36 -15.53
C PHE A 730 1.58 -13.45 -16.39
N SER A 731 2.71 -13.80 -15.79
CA SER A 731 3.98 -13.90 -16.49
C SER A 731 4.02 -15.06 -17.47
N ASP A 732 3.16 -16.06 -17.29
CA ASP A 732 3.00 -17.16 -18.24
C ASP A 732 2.07 -16.82 -19.41
N SER A 733 1.38 -15.67 -19.38
CA SER A 733 0.51 -15.25 -20.48
C SER A 733 1.31 -14.71 -21.67
N ASN A 734 1.19 -15.38 -22.81
CA ASN A 734 1.76 -14.93 -24.08
C ASN A 734 1.23 -13.56 -24.53
N VAL A 735 -0.01 -13.23 -24.17
CA VAL A 735 -0.63 -11.93 -24.49
C VAL A 735 0.04 -10.83 -23.66
N VAL A 736 0.25 -11.07 -22.37
CA VAL A 736 0.94 -10.14 -21.46
C VAL A 736 2.40 -9.97 -21.86
N ARG A 737 3.11 -11.06 -22.17
CA ARG A 737 4.50 -10.99 -22.67
C ARG A 737 4.62 -10.19 -23.96
N LYS A 738 3.69 -10.39 -24.91
CA LYS A 738 3.67 -9.62 -26.17
C LYS A 738 3.33 -8.15 -25.93
N ALA A 739 2.35 -7.86 -25.09
CA ALA A 739 1.98 -6.49 -24.73
C ALA A 739 3.14 -5.75 -24.04
N ILE A 740 3.84 -6.42 -23.13
CA ILE A 740 5.01 -5.87 -22.43
C ILE A 740 6.17 -5.64 -23.42
N LYS A 741 6.49 -6.62 -24.28
CA LYS A 741 7.51 -6.43 -25.34
C LYS A 741 7.16 -5.27 -26.28
N GLY A 742 5.88 -5.09 -26.60
CA GLY A 742 5.41 -3.97 -27.43
C GLY A 742 5.43 -2.62 -26.74
N ALA A 743 5.12 -2.56 -25.44
CA ALA A 743 5.14 -1.34 -24.63
C ALA A 743 6.56 -0.87 -24.27
N PHE A 744 7.52 -1.78 -24.23
CA PHE A 744 8.90 -1.52 -23.85
C PHE A 744 9.91 -1.96 -24.93
N PRO A 745 9.87 -1.37 -26.15
CA PRO A 745 10.72 -1.80 -27.27
C PRO A 745 12.21 -1.57 -27.03
N ALA A 746 12.58 -0.67 -26.11
CA ALA A 746 13.95 -0.40 -25.72
C ALA A 746 14.59 -1.54 -24.90
N ILE A 747 13.78 -2.42 -24.30
CA ILE A 747 14.24 -3.54 -23.46
C ILE A 747 14.43 -4.77 -24.34
N LYS A 748 15.69 -5.11 -24.65
CA LYS A 748 16.03 -6.20 -25.58
C LYS A 748 15.72 -7.59 -25.05
N THR A 749 15.60 -7.76 -23.73
CA THR A 749 15.48 -9.06 -23.07
C THR A 749 14.28 -9.08 -22.12
N VAL A 750 13.21 -9.80 -22.51
CA VAL A 750 12.03 -10.07 -21.67
C VAL A 750 11.87 -11.57 -21.51
N VAL A 751 12.04 -12.07 -20.28
CA VAL A 751 12.10 -13.51 -19.97
C VAL A 751 11.12 -13.87 -18.87
N SER A 752 10.50 -15.04 -18.95
CA SER A 752 9.72 -15.64 -17.85
C SER A 752 10.21 -17.04 -17.54
N PRO A 753 10.37 -17.38 -16.25
CA PRO A 753 10.72 -18.73 -15.82
C PRO A 753 9.51 -19.68 -15.94
N VAL A 754 9.77 -20.98 -16.11
CA VAL A 754 8.74 -22.02 -16.10
C VAL A 754 8.13 -22.12 -14.70
N GLY A 755 6.81 -21.99 -14.61
CA GLY A 755 6.10 -21.96 -13.33
C GLY A 755 6.22 -20.62 -12.61
N ALA A 756 6.23 -19.50 -13.35
CA ALA A 756 6.50 -18.15 -12.86
C ALA A 756 5.64 -17.73 -11.65
N VAL A 757 4.43 -18.28 -11.55
CA VAL A 757 3.49 -18.09 -10.42
C VAL A 757 4.03 -18.66 -9.11
N LEU A 758 4.71 -19.80 -9.21
CA LEU A 758 5.21 -20.59 -8.09
C LEU A 758 6.68 -20.23 -7.74
N SER A 759 7.45 -19.80 -8.73
CA SER A 759 8.88 -19.49 -8.61
C SER A 759 9.19 -18.35 -7.64
N VAL A 760 8.36 -17.29 -7.62
CA VAL A 760 8.55 -16.12 -6.75
C VAL A 760 8.40 -16.48 -5.28
N LEU A 761 7.40 -17.30 -4.98
CA LEU A 761 6.94 -17.52 -3.63
C LEU A 761 7.66 -18.70 -2.97
N LYS A 762 7.99 -19.74 -3.74
CA LYS A 762 8.73 -20.91 -3.22
C LYS A 762 10.24 -20.70 -3.25
N GLY A 763 10.79 -20.13 -4.33
CA GLY A 763 12.24 -19.95 -4.48
C GLY A 763 12.82 -18.95 -3.49
N SER A 764 12.18 -17.79 -3.33
CA SER A 764 12.70 -16.69 -2.51
C SER A 764 12.69 -17.01 -1.01
N VAL A 765 11.68 -17.74 -0.55
CA VAL A 765 11.53 -18.11 0.86
C VAL A 765 12.46 -19.27 1.20
N VAL A 766 12.46 -20.34 0.40
CA VAL A 766 13.23 -21.56 0.71
C VAL A 766 14.74 -21.36 0.57
N PHE A 767 15.20 -20.66 -0.48
CA PHE A 767 16.62 -20.32 -0.64
C PHE A 767 17.11 -19.24 0.35
N GLY A 768 16.18 -18.44 0.88
CA GLY A 768 16.47 -17.49 1.95
C GLY A 768 16.71 -18.17 3.31
N HIS A 769 16.08 -19.33 3.54
CA HIS A 769 16.14 -20.05 4.82
C HIS A 769 17.19 -21.19 4.85
N GLU A 770 17.41 -21.92 3.74
CA GLU A 770 18.37 -23.05 3.71
C GLU A 770 19.15 -23.10 2.37
N PRO A 771 20.34 -22.47 2.28
CA PRO A 771 21.10 -22.36 1.03
C PRO A 771 21.66 -23.70 0.52
N THR A 772 21.80 -24.70 1.38
CA THR A 772 22.29 -26.05 1.08
C THR A 772 21.22 -26.97 0.48
N ILE A 773 19.98 -26.49 0.36
CA ILE A 773 18.84 -27.30 -0.10
C ILE A 773 18.96 -27.73 -1.57
N VAL A 774 19.71 -26.99 -2.37
CA VAL A 774 20.03 -27.36 -3.76
C VAL A 774 21.27 -28.24 -3.73
N THR A 775 21.10 -29.56 -3.75
CA THR A 775 22.21 -30.53 -3.69
C THR A 775 22.76 -30.92 -5.07
N GLY A 776 22.05 -30.55 -6.13
CA GLY A 776 22.44 -30.75 -7.52
C GLY A 776 21.49 -30.04 -8.47
N ARG A 777 21.89 -29.92 -9.73
CA ARG A 777 21.12 -29.30 -10.81
C ARG A 777 21.15 -30.18 -12.05
N VAL A 778 20.09 -30.12 -12.83
CA VAL A 778 20.05 -30.75 -14.16
C VAL A 778 20.68 -29.76 -15.13
N CYS A 779 21.72 -30.16 -15.86
CA CYS A 779 22.31 -29.36 -16.91
C CYS A 779 21.28 -29.10 -18.01
N CYS A 780 20.93 -27.83 -18.23
CA CYS A 780 19.96 -27.44 -19.25
C CYS A 780 20.53 -27.50 -20.68
N LYS A 781 21.87 -27.64 -20.79
CA LYS A 781 22.66 -27.69 -22.03
C LYS A 781 23.87 -28.60 -21.82
N THR A 782 24.40 -29.13 -22.91
CA THR A 782 25.70 -29.80 -22.93
C THR A 782 26.79 -28.73 -22.90
N ILE A 783 27.70 -28.81 -21.93
CA ILE A 783 28.78 -27.85 -21.70
C ILE A 783 30.11 -28.55 -21.91
N GLY A 784 31.02 -27.91 -22.64
CA GLY A 784 32.32 -28.47 -22.94
C GLY A 784 33.35 -27.40 -23.27
N VAL A 785 34.56 -27.84 -23.57
CA VAL A 785 35.68 -26.96 -23.92
C VAL A 785 36.20 -27.25 -25.32
N ALA A 786 36.67 -26.21 -26.00
CA ALA A 786 37.33 -26.35 -27.29
C ALA A 786 38.73 -26.97 -27.10
N LEU A 787 39.01 -28.10 -27.78
CA LEU A 787 40.31 -28.76 -27.73
C LEU A 787 40.73 -29.32 -29.09
N HIS A 788 42.03 -29.49 -29.30
CA HIS A 788 42.55 -30.25 -30.44
C HIS A 788 42.72 -31.73 -30.05
N ARG A 789 42.17 -32.65 -30.86
CA ARG A 789 42.30 -34.10 -30.64
C ARG A 789 43.06 -34.79 -31.78
N PRO A 790 43.72 -35.94 -31.54
CA PRO A 790 44.26 -36.76 -32.62
C PRO A 790 43.18 -37.14 -33.65
N TYR A 791 43.51 -37.16 -34.94
CA TYR A 791 42.55 -37.55 -35.97
C TYR A 791 42.14 -39.01 -35.82
N ASN A 792 40.84 -39.25 -35.78
CA ASN A 792 40.23 -40.57 -35.78
C ASN A 792 39.25 -40.62 -36.95
N PRO A 793 39.53 -41.39 -38.01
CA PRO A 793 38.70 -41.42 -39.22
C PRO A 793 37.29 -42.00 -38.97
N ALA A 794 37.06 -42.70 -37.86
CA ALA A 794 35.72 -43.21 -37.52
C ALA A 794 34.78 -42.13 -36.94
N ILE A 795 35.33 -41.01 -36.46
CA ILE A 795 34.58 -40.00 -35.69
C ILE A 795 34.73 -38.61 -36.30
N HIS A 796 35.89 -38.32 -36.91
CA HIS A 796 36.26 -37.00 -37.38
C HIS A 796 36.20 -36.86 -38.90
N VAL A 797 35.82 -35.67 -39.37
CA VAL A 797 35.83 -35.33 -40.81
C VAL A 797 37.24 -34.87 -41.21
N GLN A 798 37.69 -35.32 -42.39
CA GLN A 798 39.04 -35.04 -42.87
C GLN A 798 39.28 -33.54 -43.12
N GLU A 799 38.24 -32.79 -43.49
CA GLU A 799 38.29 -31.35 -43.80
C GLU A 799 38.70 -30.47 -42.61
N LYS A 800 38.52 -30.96 -41.37
CA LYS A 800 38.89 -30.25 -40.14
C LYS A 800 40.26 -30.66 -39.59
N THR A 801 41.05 -31.39 -40.37
CA THR A 801 42.37 -31.87 -39.94
C THR A 801 43.50 -30.88 -40.25
N PHE A 802 44.49 -30.82 -39.36
CA PHE A 802 45.73 -30.09 -39.57
C PHE A 802 46.92 -30.90 -39.03
N LYS A 803 48.13 -30.58 -39.51
CA LYS A 803 49.37 -31.21 -39.03
C LYS A 803 50.00 -30.35 -37.94
N LEU A 804 50.29 -30.96 -36.79
CA LEU A 804 51.02 -30.34 -35.69
C LEU A 804 52.05 -31.33 -35.14
N GLY A 805 53.34 -30.96 -35.17
CA GLY A 805 54.44 -31.81 -34.70
C GLY A 805 54.50 -33.18 -35.40
N GLY A 806 54.29 -33.20 -36.72
CA GLY A 806 54.28 -34.43 -37.54
C GLY A 806 53.04 -35.34 -37.38
N LYS A 807 52.10 -35.02 -36.47
CA LYS A 807 50.86 -35.78 -36.24
C LYS A 807 49.65 -35.05 -36.80
N ILE A 808 48.68 -35.81 -37.34
CA ILE A 808 47.40 -35.26 -37.83
C ILE A 808 46.47 -35.09 -36.63
N ARG A 809 46.02 -33.86 -36.39
CA ARG A 809 45.05 -33.48 -35.36
C ARG A 809 43.81 -32.87 -36.00
N VAL A 810 42.73 -32.77 -35.23
CA VAL A 810 41.46 -32.18 -35.63
C VAL A 810 41.23 -30.92 -34.82
N ASP A 811 40.80 -29.87 -35.51
CA ASP A 811 40.48 -28.59 -34.90
C ASP A 811 39.01 -28.53 -34.45
N ASP A 812 38.70 -27.56 -33.59
CA ASP A 812 37.34 -27.23 -33.17
C ASP A 812 36.59 -28.39 -32.49
N CYS A 813 37.26 -29.37 -31.88
CA CYS A 813 36.56 -30.45 -31.19
C CYS A 813 35.84 -29.92 -29.95
N PHE A 814 34.58 -30.34 -29.77
CA PHE A 814 33.82 -30.07 -28.55
C PHE A 814 34.08 -31.19 -27.54
N GLU A 815 34.92 -30.92 -26.54
CA GLU A 815 35.16 -31.89 -25.48
C GLU A 815 34.13 -31.72 -24.35
N LYS A 816 33.24 -32.69 -24.22
CA LYS A 816 32.11 -32.66 -23.29
C LYS A 816 32.57 -32.74 -21.84
N MET A 817 32.19 -31.76 -21.03
CA MET A 817 32.30 -31.82 -19.58
C MET A 817 30.99 -32.32 -18.98
N PHE A 818 29.89 -31.59 -19.19
CA PHE A 818 28.57 -31.98 -18.69
C PHE A 818 27.61 -32.13 -19.86
N THR A 819 26.69 -33.08 -19.78
CA THR A 819 25.71 -33.34 -20.84
C THR A 819 24.37 -32.70 -20.50
N VAL A 820 23.60 -32.26 -21.50
CA VAL A 820 22.20 -31.88 -21.30
C VAL A 820 21.45 -33.01 -20.58
N ASN A 821 20.59 -32.64 -19.64
CA ASN A 821 19.86 -33.54 -18.73
C ASN A 821 20.73 -34.32 -17.71
N GLU A 822 22.05 -34.12 -17.68
CA GLU A 822 22.91 -34.69 -16.63
C GLU A 822 22.61 -34.02 -15.28
N VAL A 823 22.39 -34.81 -14.23
CA VAL A 823 22.27 -34.31 -12.86
C VAL A 823 23.68 -34.09 -12.32
N VAL A 824 24.05 -32.84 -12.05
CA VAL A 824 25.35 -32.45 -11.51
C VAL A 824 25.21 -31.99 -10.08
N HIS A 825 25.92 -32.64 -9.17
CA HIS A 825 25.89 -32.31 -7.74
C HIS A 825 26.78 -31.12 -7.41
N LEU A 826 26.35 -30.27 -6.46
CA LEU A 826 27.20 -29.16 -6.02
C LEU A 826 28.51 -29.68 -5.45
N GLY A 827 29.63 -29.16 -5.97
CA GLY A 827 30.96 -29.62 -5.58
C GLY A 827 31.56 -30.71 -6.49
N GLN A 828 30.76 -31.33 -7.36
CA GLN A 828 31.23 -32.29 -8.35
C GLN A 828 32.19 -31.60 -9.32
N MET A 829 33.39 -32.14 -9.45
CA MET A 829 34.42 -31.61 -10.35
C MET A 829 34.67 -32.62 -11.46
N LYS A 830 34.62 -32.17 -12.71
CA LYS A 830 35.07 -32.96 -13.86
C LYS A 830 36.40 -32.42 -14.36
N THR A 831 37.24 -33.32 -14.83
CA THR A 831 38.63 -33.03 -15.20
C THR A 831 38.95 -33.62 -16.58
N ILE A 832 39.53 -32.82 -17.46
CA ILE A 832 40.09 -33.24 -18.74
C ILE A 832 41.61 -33.08 -18.68
N GLU A 833 42.35 -34.12 -19.07
CA GLU A 833 43.80 -34.04 -19.23
C GLU A 833 44.16 -33.43 -20.59
N VAL A 834 45.09 -32.49 -20.59
CA VAL A 834 45.57 -31.77 -21.77
C VAL A 834 47.06 -32.06 -21.93
N HIS A 835 47.43 -32.49 -23.14
CA HIS A 835 48.81 -32.78 -23.51
C HIS A 835 49.13 -32.19 -24.89
N ASP A 836 50.07 -31.25 -24.90
CA ASP A 836 50.56 -30.58 -26.11
C ASP A 836 52.07 -30.72 -26.26
N LEU A 837 52.48 -31.11 -27.47
CA LEU A 837 53.88 -31.20 -27.89
C LEU A 837 54.24 -29.97 -28.72
N LEU A 838 55.17 -29.15 -28.23
CA LEU A 838 55.67 -27.91 -28.82
C LEU A 838 57.13 -28.08 -29.29
N THR A 839 57.47 -29.24 -29.86
CA THR A 839 58.82 -29.64 -30.25
C THR A 839 59.26 -29.16 -31.64
N ASP A 840 58.34 -28.61 -32.44
CA ASP A 840 58.63 -28.24 -33.83
C ASP A 840 59.30 -26.84 -33.93
N SER A 841 60.31 -26.72 -34.79
CA SER A 841 61.12 -25.49 -34.94
C SER A 841 60.30 -24.27 -35.37
N GLN A 842 59.18 -24.49 -36.06
CA GLN A 842 58.23 -23.45 -36.49
C GLN A 842 57.29 -22.94 -35.37
N VAL A 843 57.28 -23.59 -34.19
CA VAL A 843 56.31 -23.33 -33.10
C VAL A 843 56.95 -22.59 -31.90
N GLN A 844 58.25 -22.26 -31.96
CA GLN A 844 58.96 -21.58 -30.86
C GLN A 844 58.37 -20.22 -30.47
N SER A 845 57.77 -19.47 -31.40
CA SER A 845 57.09 -18.20 -31.10
C SER A 845 55.81 -18.37 -30.28
N ARG A 846 55.09 -19.50 -30.43
CA ARG A 846 53.84 -19.80 -29.71
C ARG A 846 54.09 -20.16 -28.24
N ARG A 847 55.31 -20.58 -27.88
CA ARG A 847 55.68 -20.88 -26.48
C ARG A 847 55.66 -19.64 -25.58
N LYS A 848 55.76 -18.43 -26.15
CA LYS A 848 55.69 -17.16 -25.42
C LYS A 848 54.28 -16.58 -25.31
N GLN A 849 53.30 -17.16 -25.99
CA GLN A 849 51.93 -16.62 -26.03
C GLN A 849 51.04 -17.27 -24.95
N PRO A 850 50.09 -16.51 -24.38
CA PRO A 850 49.09 -17.08 -23.50
C PRO A 850 48.17 -18.04 -24.27
N LYS A 851 47.74 -19.12 -23.61
CA LYS A 851 46.76 -20.08 -24.16
C LYS A 851 45.38 -19.77 -23.61
N SER A 852 44.33 -19.97 -24.41
CA SER A 852 42.94 -19.76 -23.99
C SER A 852 42.17 -21.06 -23.86
N ILE A 853 41.43 -21.20 -22.76
CA ILE A 853 40.41 -22.24 -22.56
C ILE A 853 39.06 -21.60 -22.89
N GLU A 854 38.43 -22.07 -23.95
CA GLU A 854 37.14 -21.58 -24.42
C GLU A 854 36.04 -22.56 -24.03
N VAL A 855 35.01 -22.07 -23.35
CA VAL A 855 33.91 -22.90 -22.87
C VAL A 855 32.69 -22.66 -23.74
N TYR A 856 32.12 -23.74 -24.27
CA TYR A 856 30.96 -23.72 -25.16
C TYR A 856 29.78 -24.45 -24.53
N ALA A 857 28.56 -24.05 -24.93
CA ALA A 857 27.33 -24.74 -24.60
C ALA A 857 26.43 -24.96 -25.81
N THR A 858 25.70 -26.06 -25.83
CA THR A 858 24.75 -26.42 -26.90
C THR A 858 23.54 -27.18 -26.36
N GLN A 859 22.44 -27.16 -27.11
CA GLN A 859 21.25 -27.97 -26.84
C GLN A 859 21.40 -29.43 -27.34
N SER A 860 22.40 -29.72 -28.18
CA SER A 860 22.69 -31.08 -28.62
C SER A 860 23.26 -31.91 -27.47
N ASP A 861 22.81 -33.16 -27.36
CA ASP A 861 23.32 -34.14 -26.40
C ASP A 861 24.73 -34.62 -26.74
N ASP A 862 25.08 -34.68 -28.03
CA ASP A 862 26.38 -35.16 -28.52
C ASP A 862 27.00 -34.25 -29.61
N PRO A 863 27.42 -33.02 -29.27
CA PRO A 863 28.18 -32.17 -30.19
C PRO A 863 29.54 -32.80 -30.49
N LYS A 864 29.96 -32.75 -31.75
CA LYS A 864 31.29 -33.19 -32.17
C LYS A 864 32.24 -32.02 -32.30
N TYR A 865 31.75 -30.86 -32.75
CA TYR A 865 32.56 -29.67 -32.97
C TYR A 865 31.93 -28.41 -32.36
N ILE A 866 32.75 -27.44 -31.97
CA ILE A 866 32.29 -26.13 -31.48
C ILE A 866 31.61 -25.29 -32.58
N THR A 867 31.76 -25.67 -33.84
CA THR A 867 31.07 -25.06 -34.98
C THR A 867 29.72 -25.72 -35.29
N ASP A 868 29.34 -26.78 -34.57
CA ASP A 868 28.08 -27.47 -34.83
C ASP A 868 26.90 -26.53 -34.53
N PRO A 869 25.78 -26.64 -35.28
CA PRO A 869 24.62 -25.76 -35.09
C PRO A 869 24.15 -25.71 -33.63
N GLY A 870 24.05 -24.50 -33.07
CA GLY A 870 23.58 -24.29 -31.71
C GLY A 870 24.67 -24.26 -30.62
N CYS A 871 25.95 -24.46 -30.98
CA CYS A 871 27.07 -24.21 -30.08
C CYS A 871 27.29 -22.70 -29.88
N VAL A 872 27.36 -22.26 -28.62
CA VAL A 872 27.56 -20.86 -28.23
C VAL A 872 28.72 -20.76 -27.24
N LEU A 873 29.63 -19.82 -27.48
CA LEU A 873 30.74 -19.52 -26.56
C LEU A 873 30.19 -18.84 -25.28
N LEU A 874 30.45 -19.44 -24.13
CA LEU A 874 30.06 -18.92 -22.82
C LEU A 874 31.11 -18.00 -22.20
N GLY A 875 32.39 -18.29 -22.43
CA GLY A 875 33.47 -17.53 -21.86
C GLY A 875 34.84 -18.09 -22.20
N ARG A 876 35.88 -17.32 -21.88
CA ARG A 876 37.27 -17.68 -22.16
C ARG A 876 38.13 -17.40 -20.93
N ILE A 877 38.96 -18.37 -20.57
CA ILE A 877 40.00 -18.23 -19.55
C ILE A 877 41.36 -18.18 -20.21
N THR A 878 42.17 -17.20 -19.84
CA THR A 878 43.50 -17.00 -20.40
C THR A 878 44.54 -17.52 -19.42
N VAL A 879 45.37 -18.47 -19.85
CA VAL A 879 46.47 -19.06 -19.08
C VAL A 879 47.79 -18.55 -19.64
N ASN A 880 48.55 -17.85 -18.79
CA ASN A 880 49.86 -17.32 -19.15
C ASN A 880 50.95 -18.39 -19.03
N PRO A 881 52.00 -18.36 -19.88
CA PRO A 881 53.10 -19.31 -19.79
C PRO A 881 53.86 -19.14 -18.45
N PRO A 882 54.17 -20.24 -17.75
CA PRO A 882 54.98 -20.18 -16.52
C PRO A 882 56.36 -19.62 -16.83
N GLY A 883 56.81 -18.61 -16.08
CA GLY A 883 58.10 -17.94 -16.31
C GLY A 883 58.23 -17.24 -17.67
N GLY A 884 57.13 -17.00 -18.39
CA GLY A 884 57.12 -16.33 -19.69
C GLY A 884 57.38 -17.25 -20.90
N ASN A 885 57.57 -18.56 -20.70
CA ASN A 885 57.76 -19.51 -21.80
C ASN A 885 57.23 -20.92 -21.47
N TRP A 886 56.34 -21.47 -22.30
CA TRP A 886 55.82 -22.84 -22.14
C TRP A 886 56.93 -23.90 -22.31
N PRO A 887 56.91 -25.02 -21.56
CA PRO A 887 57.78 -26.17 -21.81
C PRO A 887 57.48 -26.84 -23.17
N GLU A 888 58.40 -27.67 -23.66
CA GLU A 888 58.23 -28.41 -24.93
C GLU A 888 57.11 -29.45 -24.85
N VAL A 889 56.84 -29.94 -23.65
CA VAL A 889 55.70 -30.80 -23.35
C VAL A 889 54.87 -30.06 -22.31
N VAL A 890 53.66 -29.63 -22.69
CA VAL A 890 52.70 -29.01 -21.77
C VAL A 890 51.73 -30.08 -21.32
N GLU A 891 51.73 -30.38 -20.03
CA GLU A 891 50.81 -31.31 -19.41
C GLU A 891 50.03 -30.62 -18.28
N GLY A 892 48.71 -30.75 -18.30
CA GLY A 892 47.86 -30.12 -17.30
C GLY A 892 46.43 -30.65 -17.31
N TYR A 893 45.63 -30.09 -16.41
CA TYR A 893 44.24 -30.48 -16.18
C TYR A 893 43.33 -29.27 -16.35
N ILE A 894 42.31 -29.39 -17.18
CA ILE A 894 41.17 -28.46 -17.19
C ILE A 894 40.11 -29.04 -16.27
N GLU A 895 39.79 -28.31 -15.21
CA GLU A 895 38.82 -28.71 -14.19
C GLU A 895 37.61 -27.77 -14.25
N MET A 896 36.41 -28.34 -14.25
CA MET A 896 35.15 -27.61 -14.23
C MET A 896 34.32 -28.04 -13.03
N LYS A 897 33.90 -27.06 -12.23
CA LYS A 897 33.13 -27.24 -11.00
C LYS A 897 31.92 -26.31 -11.02
N PRO A 898 30.68 -26.83 -11.02
CA PRO A 898 29.49 -26.00 -10.84
C PRO A 898 29.41 -25.49 -9.39
N GLY A 899 29.22 -24.18 -9.26
CA GLY A 899 28.85 -23.49 -8.04
C GLY A 899 27.34 -23.24 -7.95
N GLY A 900 26.93 -22.36 -7.02
CA GLY A 900 25.51 -22.04 -6.79
C GLY A 900 24.85 -21.37 -8.01
N THR A 901 25.45 -20.33 -8.58
CA THR A 901 24.93 -19.57 -9.74
C THR A 901 25.89 -19.52 -10.92
N GLU A 902 27.10 -20.04 -10.76
CA GLU A 902 28.22 -19.91 -11.70
C GLU A 902 28.94 -21.25 -11.86
N ILE A 903 29.67 -21.43 -12.96
CA ILE A 903 30.60 -22.54 -13.16
C ILE A 903 32.02 -21.98 -13.00
N THR A 904 32.78 -22.56 -12.07
CA THR A 904 34.21 -22.31 -11.94
C THR A 904 34.96 -23.23 -12.90
N VAL A 905 35.81 -22.65 -13.74
CA VAL A 905 36.69 -23.39 -14.64
C VAL A 905 38.13 -23.02 -14.29
N ARG A 906 39.01 -24.01 -14.18
CA ARG A 906 40.41 -23.76 -13.84
C ARG A 906 41.35 -24.68 -14.60
N TYR A 907 42.51 -24.14 -14.95
CA TYR A 907 43.66 -24.90 -15.44
C TYR A 907 44.60 -25.18 -14.28
N ARG A 908 45.06 -26.43 -14.15
CA ARG A 908 46.12 -26.84 -13.22
C ARG A 908 47.29 -27.43 -14.00
N ASP A 909 48.46 -26.85 -13.85
CA ASP A 909 49.69 -27.36 -14.45
C ASP A 909 50.19 -28.62 -13.72
N LYS A 910 50.56 -29.68 -14.46
CA LYS A 910 50.91 -30.99 -13.89
C LYS A 910 52.28 -31.02 -13.21
N GLN A 911 53.22 -30.17 -13.64
CA GLN A 911 54.58 -30.16 -13.11
C GLN A 911 54.74 -29.18 -11.94
N THR A 912 54.11 -28.00 -12.03
CA THR A 912 54.23 -26.92 -11.05
C THR A 912 53.07 -26.83 -10.07
N GLY A 913 51.92 -27.45 -10.37
CA GLY A 913 50.71 -27.37 -9.56
C GLY A 913 50.01 -26.00 -9.60
N LEU A 914 50.50 -25.05 -10.42
CA LEU A 914 49.95 -23.71 -10.52
C LEU A 914 48.52 -23.74 -11.08
N ILE A 915 47.63 -22.97 -10.47
CA ILE A 915 46.21 -22.88 -10.83
C ILE A 915 45.91 -21.52 -11.44
N THR A 916 45.25 -21.51 -12.59
CA THR A 916 44.61 -20.32 -13.18
C THR A 916 43.11 -20.58 -13.27
N GLU A 917 42.30 -19.73 -12.64
CA GLU A 917 40.84 -19.92 -12.57
C GLU A 917 40.07 -18.75 -13.19
N GLY A 918 38.84 -19.04 -13.62
CA GLY A 918 37.84 -18.07 -14.01
C GLY A 918 36.44 -18.60 -13.77
N GLN A 919 35.46 -17.69 -13.81
CA GLN A 919 34.04 -17.99 -13.61
C GLN A 919 33.27 -17.66 -14.88
N ILE A 920 32.27 -18.49 -15.18
CA ILE A 920 31.30 -18.28 -16.25
C ILE A 920 29.89 -18.53 -15.69
N ASP A 921 28.88 -17.86 -16.21
CA ASP A 921 27.51 -18.02 -15.74
C ASP A 921 26.98 -19.44 -16.00
N PHE A 922 26.25 -19.99 -15.02
CA PHE A 922 25.49 -21.23 -15.21
C PHE A 922 24.20 -20.88 -15.97
N ILE A 923 24.28 -20.81 -17.30
CA ILE A 923 23.13 -20.47 -18.18
C ILE A 923 22.04 -21.52 -18.09
#